data_AF-A0A5E4L0K5-F1
#
_entry.id   AF-A0A5E4L0K5-F1
#
_cell.length_a   1.000
_cell.length_b   1.000
_cell.length_c   1.000
_cell.angle_alpha   90.00
_cell.angle_beta   90.00
_cell.angle_gamma   90.00
#
_symmetry.space_group_name_H-M   'P 1'
#
loop_
_entity.id
_entity.type
_entity.pdbx_description
1 polymer ?
#
loop_
_entity_poly.entity_id
_entity_poly.type
_entity_poly.pdbx_seq_one_letter_code
_entity_poly.pdbx_strand_id
1 'polypeptide(L)'
;MSEREWTEYSSAKNFLLSSVFWLVLFTTFGFILAIKFFAPEFLGQTSFLTFGRVRPMHVNGVAFGFLSTGLIGAAYYIIPRISGTKLYSEKLGNITFLLWNLAIASGTILLALGYTQAREYAEYIWIIDVAILATLLLIGYNIIKTILARTERKLYVSTWYIMGTFLVFPIVYFIGNVMWHPDTGSLAGTEDAVFNWFYGHNVLGLWFTTLGIGAWYYLVPVIIKRPLYSHLLSMIGFFSIVFVYTGVGGHHLLQAPIPEWLKTVAVVNSGLMMIPVLAFITNIGLTMRGSWKHFIESIPLRFILIGWFFYLLVSVQGTFQAMRDTNMYLHFSQWPVGHAHLALLGSFGLLVFGTVYFLIPRVTGKEIYSKRLMSYHFWLTVLGFILFFSAMTIMGLIQNAGWIRNITVPIVLLQLKPFFILRAIGGGTIILGQYVFFYNIWKTLGNKSAPAPEPHEPIAPRKRETQKYRESVPLFAIGGLGLFLSMVFIVVLLPHLLMQYEPTEISHPYSEEQAHGREIYKSMGCVYCHSQFVRPQDWGIGNTSMPGDYYYDRPHLLGTERTGPDLAQIGGIRPTLWNIQHHKNPRSVSPGSIMPNFSFIPDQDLLDLEAYIQNLGGRNLETQNFQPLVPEPYSGQKNPYADIIINVNSSNESMAAYAGLVAEGKTLFVQRCLPCHGASGNGQGPYARHVNTHPANLNERISNFPGVDYQFWRVMEGVPGTAMPTWRLSLTEDTIWKIISYERTFVDGIVRVVPGDFSDSEAEEFAKKGITSPILQDDANFTEGGKLFNLYCAQCHGADGQGDGPAASYINPEPANFTETSNDFTMEGQWFWKVSEGVETTNMPPWKYVLSDDERWKAIYYIQKNFSAPGVFDAKWRS
;
A
#
# COMPACT_ATOMS: atom_id res chain seq x y z
N MET A 1 -40.60 -34.19 11.43
CA MET A 1 -40.79 -32.74 11.58
C MET A 1 -41.83 -32.27 10.57
N SER A 2 -42.83 -31.49 11.00
CA SER A 2 -43.90 -30.99 10.13
C SER A 2 -43.47 -29.74 9.34
N GLU A 3 -44.13 -29.40 8.23
CA GLU A 3 -43.89 -28.16 7.47
C GLU A 3 -43.93 -26.89 8.34
N ARG A 4 -44.72 -26.90 9.43
CA ARG A 4 -44.77 -25.80 10.41
C ARG A 4 -43.45 -25.60 11.17
N GLU A 5 -42.71 -26.65 11.50
CA GLU A 5 -41.44 -26.52 12.25
C GLU A 5 -40.31 -25.88 11.41
N TRP A 6 -40.38 -25.96 10.08
CA TRP A 6 -39.40 -25.31 9.18
C TRP A 6 -39.62 -23.81 9.03
N THR A 7 -40.84 -23.33 9.25
CA THR A 7 -41.13 -21.88 9.26
C THR A 7 -40.51 -21.17 10.46
N GLU A 8 -40.24 -21.88 11.56
CA GLU A 8 -39.68 -21.33 12.81
C GLU A 8 -38.19 -21.03 12.79
N TYR A 9 -37.48 -21.34 11.68
CA TYR A 9 -36.06 -21.03 11.51
C TYR A 9 -35.75 -20.28 10.20
N SER A 10 -36.77 -19.72 9.57
CA SER A 10 -36.64 -19.10 8.25
C SER A 10 -35.62 -17.96 8.23
N SER A 11 -35.63 -17.11 9.25
CA SER A 11 -34.73 -15.95 9.39
C SER A 11 -33.28 -16.39 9.54
N ALA A 12 -33.01 -17.29 10.50
CA ALA A 12 -31.67 -17.83 10.72
C ALA A 12 -31.13 -18.53 9.46
N LYS A 13 -31.95 -19.37 8.81
CA LYS A 13 -31.60 -20.07 7.56
C LYS A 13 -31.23 -19.09 6.45
N ASN A 14 -32.06 -18.08 6.20
CA ASN A 14 -31.86 -17.14 5.09
C ASN A 14 -30.59 -16.31 5.27
N PHE A 15 -30.33 -15.80 6.48
CA PHE A 15 -29.08 -15.10 6.80
C PHE A 15 -27.85 -16.01 6.64
N LEU A 16 -27.88 -17.24 7.17
CA LEU A 16 -26.74 -18.17 7.04
C LEU A 16 -26.44 -18.52 5.57
N LEU A 17 -27.45 -18.72 4.73
CA LEU A 17 -27.25 -19.01 3.31
C LEU A 17 -26.74 -17.79 2.53
N SER A 18 -27.23 -16.59 2.84
CA SER A 18 -26.72 -15.35 2.23
C SER A 18 -25.26 -15.07 2.61
N SER A 19 -24.87 -15.35 3.86
CA SER A 19 -23.47 -15.28 4.30
C SER A 19 -22.56 -16.14 3.42
N VAL A 20 -22.98 -17.39 3.11
CA VAL A 20 -22.23 -18.32 2.24
C VAL A 20 -22.15 -17.81 0.80
N PHE A 21 -23.21 -17.18 0.30
CA PHE A 21 -23.22 -16.59 -1.05
C PHE A 21 -22.25 -15.41 -1.15
N TRP A 22 -22.35 -14.44 -0.24
CA TRP A 22 -21.51 -13.24 -0.25
C TRP A 22 -20.03 -13.53 -0.06
N LEU A 23 -19.70 -14.55 0.76
CA LEU A 23 -18.33 -14.99 0.97
C LEU A 23 -17.59 -15.24 -0.35
N VAL A 24 -18.19 -15.98 -1.27
CA VAL A 24 -17.53 -16.38 -2.53
C VAL A 24 -17.23 -15.14 -3.38
N LEU A 25 -18.19 -14.23 -3.50
CA LEU A 25 -18.02 -13.00 -4.27
C LEU A 25 -16.91 -12.13 -3.69
N PHE A 26 -16.98 -11.81 -2.39
CA PHE A 26 -16.09 -10.83 -1.78
C PHE A 26 -14.70 -11.39 -1.49
N THR A 27 -14.54 -12.69 -1.30
CA THR A 27 -13.20 -13.32 -1.25
C THR A 27 -12.55 -13.38 -2.64
N THR A 28 -13.34 -13.47 -3.71
CA THR A 28 -12.83 -13.36 -5.09
C THR A 28 -12.26 -11.96 -5.36
N PHE A 29 -12.91 -10.90 -4.88
CA PHE A 29 -12.31 -9.54 -4.91
C PHE A 29 -10.99 -9.47 -4.14
N GLY A 30 -10.90 -10.11 -2.97
CA GLY A 30 -9.64 -10.23 -2.22
C GLY A 30 -8.53 -10.91 -3.03
N PHE A 31 -8.86 -11.89 -3.86
CA PHE A 31 -7.91 -12.54 -4.77
C PHE A 31 -7.40 -11.62 -5.86
N ILE A 32 -8.32 -10.89 -6.49
CA ILE A 32 -8.01 -9.94 -7.55
C ILE A 32 -7.02 -8.90 -7.01
N LEU A 33 -7.24 -8.40 -5.79
CA LEU A 33 -6.32 -7.49 -5.12
C LEU A 33 -4.94 -8.13 -4.87
N ALA A 34 -4.89 -9.38 -4.42
CA ALA A 34 -3.63 -10.07 -4.18
C ALA A 34 -2.79 -10.22 -5.46
N ILE A 35 -3.42 -10.47 -6.61
CA ILE A 35 -2.73 -10.55 -7.91
C ILE A 35 -2.19 -9.19 -8.34
N LYS A 36 -2.96 -8.12 -8.13
CA LYS A 36 -2.61 -6.76 -8.58
C LYS A 36 -1.30 -6.23 -7.99
N PHE A 37 -0.85 -6.70 -6.82
CA PHE A 37 0.42 -6.25 -6.24
C PHE A 37 1.67 -6.66 -7.05
N PHE A 38 1.63 -7.78 -7.78
CA PHE A 38 2.74 -8.21 -8.64
C PHE A 38 2.41 -8.16 -10.14
N ALA A 39 1.12 -8.01 -10.49
CA ALA A 39 0.61 -7.82 -11.84
C ALA A 39 -0.42 -6.67 -11.87
N PRO A 40 0.01 -5.40 -11.73
CA PRO A 40 -0.90 -4.24 -11.57
C PRO A 40 -1.82 -3.98 -12.76
N GLU A 41 -1.48 -4.47 -13.95
CA GLU A 41 -2.29 -4.35 -15.16
C GLU A 41 -3.42 -5.39 -15.23
N PHE A 42 -3.38 -6.45 -14.41
CA PHE A 42 -4.40 -7.49 -14.37
C PHE A 42 -5.76 -6.87 -14.05
N LEU A 43 -6.70 -6.89 -15.01
CA LEU A 43 -8.01 -6.24 -14.90
C LEU A 43 -7.90 -4.74 -14.53
N GLY A 44 -6.87 -4.04 -15.03
CA GLY A 44 -6.60 -2.63 -14.72
C GLY A 44 -7.24 -1.62 -15.68
N GLN A 45 -7.69 -2.06 -16.86
CA GLN A 45 -8.18 -1.18 -17.94
C GLN A 45 -9.63 -0.68 -17.74
N THR A 46 -10.28 -1.10 -16.65
CA THR A 46 -11.66 -0.71 -16.34
C THR A 46 -11.73 -0.11 -14.95
N SER A 47 -12.42 1.01 -14.81
CA SER A 47 -12.50 1.77 -13.56
C SER A 47 -13.00 0.91 -12.39
N PHE A 48 -14.04 0.10 -12.61
CA PHE A 48 -14.67 -0.73 -11.58
C PHE A 48 -13.80 -1.90 -11.05
N LEU A 49 -12.77 -2.33 -11.79
CA LEU A 49 -11.83 -3.39 -11.35
C LEU A 49 -10.46 -2.85 -10.95
N THR A 50 -10.27 -1.53 -10.87
CA THR A 50 -9.05 -0.95 -10.30
C THR A 50 -8.86 -1.35 -8.84
N PHE A 51 -7.61 -1.35 -8.37
CA PHE A 51 -7.30 -1.72 -6.98
C PHE A 51 -8.11 -0.90 -5.97
N GLY A 52 -8.16 0.42 -6.17
CA GLY A 52 -8.81 1.33 -5.22
C GLY A 52 -10.33 1.22 -5.17
N ARG A 53 -11.00 0.68 -6.20
CA ARG A 53 -12.44 0.35 -6.14
C ARG A 53 -12.70 -1.06 -5.61
N VAL A 54 -11.84 -2.02 -5.94
CA VAL A 54 -12.01 -3.42 -5.50
C VAL A 54 -11.71 -3.59 -4.01
N ARG A 55 -10.78 -2.81 -3.43
CA ARG A 55 -10.45 -2.86 -2.00
C ARG A 55 -11.67 -2.58 -1.11
N PRO A 56 -12.39 -1.45 -1.22
CA PRO A 56 -13.53 -1.19 -0.36
C PRO A 56 -14.70 -2.15 -0.62
N MET A 57 -14.89 -2.63 -1.86
CA MET A 57 -15.86 -3.70 -2.15
C MET A 57 -15.51 -5.00 -1.40
N HIS A 58 -14.23 -5.39 -1.37
CA HIS A 58 -13.76 -6.54 -0.61
C HIS A 58 -13.97 -6.35 0.89
N VAL A 59 -13.50 -5.23 1.45
CA VAL A 59 -13.54 -4.96 2.90
C VAL A 59 -14.97 -4.92 3.41
N ASN A 60 -15.84 -4.09 2.82
CA ASN A 60 -17.23 -3.97 3.23
C ASN A 60 -18.03 -5.25 2.98
N GLY A 61 -17.78 -5.90 1.85
CA GLY A 61 -18.45 -7.13 1.49
C GLY A 61 -18.10 -8.30 2.42
N VAL A 62 -16.85 -8.44 2.83
CA VAL A 62 -16.45 -9.47 3.82
C VAL A 62 -17.02 -9.12 5.20
N ALA A 63 -16.94 -7.85 5.63
CA ALA A 63 -17.42 -7.40 6.93
C ALA A 63 -18.95 -7.55 7.06
N PHE A 64 -19.72 -6.95 6.15
CA PHE A 64 -21.18 -6.90 6.23
C PHE A 64 -21.86 -8.05 5.50
N GLY A 65 -21.37 -8.44 4.31
CA GLY A 65 -21.94 -9.52 3.50
C GLY A 65 -21.69 -10.90 4.07
N PHE A 66 -20.46 -11.20 4.45
CA PHE A 66 -20.11 -12.52 5.00
C PHE A 66 -20.26 -12.58 6.52
N LEU A 67 -19.42 -11.86 7.27
CA LEU A 67 -19.30 -12.04 8.72
C LEU A 67 -20.54 -11.60 9.48
N SER A 68 -21.02 -10.36 9.24
CA SER A 68 -22.19 -9.82 9.92
C SER A 68 -23.42 -10.67 9.63
N THR A 69 -23.68 -11.00 8.36
CA THR A 69 -24.81 -11.85 7.97
C THR A 69 -24.76 -13.21 8.65
N GLY A 70 -23.58 -13.83 8.73
CA GLY A 70 -23.38 -15.13 9.39
C GLY A 70 -23.65 -15.07 10.90
N LEU A 71 -23.14 -14.04 11.57
CA LEU A 71 -23.31 -13.86 13.02
C LEU A 71 -24.74 -13.42 13.39
N ILE A 72 -25.41 -12.61 12.56
CA ILE A 72 -26.85 -12.30 12.71
C ILE A 72 -27.68 -13.58 12.57
N GLY A 73 -27.39 -14.40 11.55
CA GLY A 73 -28.03 -15.71 11.38
C GLY A 73 -27.84 -16.63 12.59
N ALA A 74 -26.64 -16.62 13.17
CA ALA A 74 -26.36 -17.32 14.43
C ALA A 74 -27.18 -16.74 15.60
N ALA A 75 -27.25 -15.42 15.75
CA ALA A 75 -28.03 -14.77 16.81
C ALA A 75 -29.52 -15.12 16.73
N TYR A 76 -30.12 -15.11 15.53
CA TYR A 76 -31.51 -15.53 15.32
C TYR A 76 -31.77 -17.00 15.67
N TYR A 77 -30.74 -17.86 15.59
CA TYR A 77 -30.83 -19.24 16.05
C TYR A 77 -30.66 -19.37 17.57
N ILE A 78 -29.69 -18.65 18.14
CA ILE A 78 -29.23 -18.78 19.53
C ILE A 78 -30.23 -18.18 20.51
N ILE A 79 -30.66 -16.94 20.27
CA ILE A 79 -31.46 -16.16 21.23
C ILE A 79 -32.79 -16.83 21.59
N PRO A 80 -33.62 -17.30 20.64
CA PRO A 80 -34.88 -17.96 20.99
C PRO A 80 -34.66 -19.18 21.88
N ARG A 81 -33.65 -20.00 21.58
CA ARG A 81 -33.36 -21.25 22.31
C ARG A 81 -32.94 -21.02 23.75
N ILE A 82 -32.00 -20.11 23.98
CA ILE A 82 -31.54 -19.81 25.35
C ILE A 82 -32.56 -18.97 26.13
N SER A 83 -33.55 -18.39 25.45
CA SER A 83 -34.67 -17.67 26.06
C SER A 83 -35.87 -18.58 26.34
N GLY A 84 -35.85 -19.84 25.89
CA GLY A 84 -36.96 -20.78 26.03
C GLY A 84 -38.25 -20.32 25.31
N THR A 85 -38.12 -19.55 24.23
CA THR A 85 -39.25 -18.99 23.48
C THR A 85 -38.97 -19.02 21.97
N LYS A 86 -39.98 -18.72 21.16
CA LYS A 86 -39.83 -18.57 19.70
C LYS A 86 -39.30 -17.17 19.38
N LEU A 87 -38.69 -17.02 18.19
CA LEU A 87 -38.35 -15.69 17.69
C LEU A 87 -39.62 -14.82 17.64
N TYR A 88 -39.53 -13.56 18.07
CA TYR A 88 -40.68 -12.66 18.15
C TYR A 88 -41.41 -12.55 16.80
N SER A 89 -40.68 -12.40 15.69
CA SER A 89 -41.27 -12.44 14.35
C SER A 89 -40.29 -12.95 13.30
N GLU A 90 -40.60 -14.13 12.74
CA GLU A 90 -39.91 -14.68 11.56
C GLU A 90 -40.18 -13.84 10.29
N LYS A 91 -41.38 -13.26 10.16
CA LYS A 91 -41.70 -12.37 9.04
C LYS A 91 -40.82 -11.12 9.06
N LEU A 92 -40.67 -10.49 10.24
CA LEU A 92 -39.79 -9.34 10.40
C LEU A 92 -38.33 -9.73 10.12
N GLY A 93 -37.87 -10.88 10.64
CA GLY A 93 -36.53 -11.39 10.37
C GLY A 93 -36.26 -11.56 8.87
N ASN A 94 -37.21 -12.12 8.12
CA ASN A 94 -37.07 -12.26 6.65
C ASN A 94 -37.14 -10.91 5.89
N ILE A 95 -37.91 -9.94 6.38
CA ILE A 95 -37.87 -8.58 5.82
C ILE A 95 -36.49 -7.96 6.05
N THR A 96 -35.94 -8.06 7.27
CA THR A 96 -34.59 -7.55 7.55
C THR A 96 -33.51 -8.25 6.73
N PHE A 97 -33.68 -9.54 6.43
CA PHE A 97 -32.81 -10.27 5.51
C PHE A 97 -32.82 -9.63 4.11
N LEU A 98 -33.99 -9.34 3.55
CA LEU A 98 -34.10 -8.71 2.23
C LEU A 98 -33.47 -7.31 2.23
N LEU A 99 -33.82 -6.47 3.21
CA LEU A 99 -33.28 -5.11 3.34
C LEU A 99 -31.75 -5.11 3.49
N TRP A 100 -31.21 -6.02 4.30
CA TRP A 100 -29.77 -6.18 4.51
C TRP A 100 -29.04 -6.53 3.21
N ASN A 101 -29.56 -7.51 2.45
CA ASN A 101 -28.97 -7.91 1.17
C ASN A 101 -29.09 -6.81 0.11
N LEU A 102 -30.20 -6.08 0.07
CA LEU A 102 -30.38 -4.94 -0.84
C LEU A 102 -29.39 -3.82 -0.53
N ALA A 103 -29.19 -3.50 0.75
CA ALA A 103 -28.21 -2.48 1.16
C ALA A 103 -26.78 -2.87 0.76
N ILE A 104 -26.38 -4.12 1.01
CA ILE A 104 -25.03 -4.60 0.65
C ILE A 104 -24.81 -4.66 -0.85
N ALA A 105 -25.80 -5.17 -1.61
CA ALA A 105 -25.72 -5.20 -3.07
C ALA A 105 -25.61 -3.80 -3.66
N SER A 106 -26.49 -2.88 -3.23
CA SER A 106 -26.52 -1.49 -3.70
C SER A 106 -25.25 -0.75 -3.31
N GLY A 107 -24.79 -0.90 -2.06
CA GLY A 107 -23.53 -0.32 -1.59
C GLY A 107 -22.32 -0.83 -2.39
N THR A 108 -22.25 -2.13 -2.65
CA THR A 108 -21.17 -2.72 -3.49
C THR A 108 -21.18 -2.13 -4.90
N ILE A 109 -22.37 -2.00 -5.52
CA ILE A 109 -22.51 -1.39 -6.85
C ILE A 109 -22.04 0.07 -6.83
N LEU A 110 -22.44 0.85 -5.83
CA LEU A 110 -22.04 2.26 -5.68
C LEU A 110 -20.52 2.40 -5.50
N LEU A 111 -19.89 1.54 -4.70
CA LEU A 111 -18.43 1.50 -4.58
C LEU A 111 -17.75 1.15 -5.91
N ALA A 112 -18.31 0.20 -6.68
CA ALA A 112 -17.81 -0.14 -8.01
C ALA A 112 -17.88 1.04 -8.99
N LEU A 113 -18.90 1.90 -8.84
CA LEU A 113 -19.08 3.13 -9.61
C LEU A 113 -18.19 4.29 -9.11
N GLY A 114 -17.57 4.17 -7.94
CA GLY A 114 -16.68 5.17 -7.36
C GLY A 114 -17.34 6.09 -6.33
N TYR A 115 -18.60 5.87 -5.97
CA TYR A 115 -19.26 6.60 -4.89
C TYR A 115 -18.79 6.07 -3.55
N THR A 116 -17.92 6.83 -2.89
CA THR A 116 -17.29 6.43 -1.63
C THR A 116 -17.11 7.62 -0.71
N GLN A 117 -17.27 7.41 0.59
CA GLN A 117 -16.82 8.39 1.59
C GLN A 117 -15.28 8.39 1.71
N ALA A 118 -14.57 7.36 1.22
CA ALA A 118 -13.13 7.16 1.38
C ALA A 118 -12.63 7.04 2.83
N ARG A 119 -13.55 6.83 3.78
CA ARG A 119 -13.27 6.55 5.20
C ARG A 119 -13.22 5.04 5.39
N GLU A 120 -12.11 4.52 5.91
CA GLU A 120 -11.93 3.06 6.04
C GLU A 120 -12.99 2.41 6.93
N TYR A 121 -13.57 1.31 6.44
CA TYR A 121 -14.73 0.61 7.02
C TYR A 121 -16.07 1.38 6.98
N ALA A 122 -16.06 2.65 6.55
CA ALA A 122 -17.20 3.56 6.44
C ALA A 122 -17.34 4.09 5.00
N GLU A 123 -16.98 3.27 4.00
CA GLU A 123 -16.89 3.73 2.61
C GLU A 123 -18.25 3.93 1.94
N TYR A 124 -19.30 3.28 2.42
CA TYR A 124 -20.64 3.44 1.86
C TYR A 124 -21.14 4.87 2.02
N ILE A 125 -21.85 5.40 1.02
CA ILE A 125 -22.46 6.74 1.13
C ILE A 125 -23.68 6.73 2.07
N TRP A 126 -24.05 7.91 2.56
CA TRP A 126 -25.08 8.09 3.59
C TRP A 126 -26.41 7.36 3.34
N ILE A 127 -26.85 7.21 2.08
CA ILE A 127 -28.11 6.51 1.75
C ILE A 127 -28.04 5.04 2.17
N ILE A 128 -26.89 4.41 1.93
CA ILE A 128 -26.63 3.02 2.30
C ILE A 128 -26.45 2.92 3.82
N ASP A 129 -25.80 3.91 4.45
CA ASP A 129 -25.68 3.97 5.91
C ASP A 129 -27.05 4.01 6.61
N VAL A 130 -27.96 4.84 6.11
CA VAL A 130 -29.35 4.92 6.62
C VAL A 130 -30.06 3.58 6.42
N ALA A 131 -29.90 2.93 5.28
CA ALA A 131 -30.50 1.63 5.01
C ALA A 131 -29.96 0.54 5.94
N ILE A 132 -28.64 0.51 6.18
CA ILE A 132 -27.99 -0.43 7.10
C ILE A 132 -28.47 -0.16 8.53
N LEU A 133 -28.44 1.08 9.00
CA LEU A 133 -28.84 1.45 10.36
C LEU A 133 -30.32 1.11 10.60
N ALA A 134 -31.22 1.47 9.69
CA ALA A 134 -32.64 1.16 9.80
C ALA A 134 -32.86 -0.36 9.89
N THR A 135 -32.18 -1.13 9.06
CA THR A 135 -32.25 -2.61 9.08
C THR A 135 -31.70 -3.16 10.39
N LEU A 136 -30.57 -2.63 10.87
CA LEU A 136 -29.93 -3.03 12.12
C LEU A 136 -30.86 -2.78 13.33
N LEU A 137 -31.55 -1.65 13.38
CA LEU A 137 -32.52 -1.33 14.42
C LEU A 137 -33.72 -2.30 14.40
N LEU A 138 -34.19 -2.70 13.22
CA LEU A 138 -35.26 -3.71 13.09
C LEU A 138 -34.81 -5.10 13.56
N ILE A 139 -33.58 -5.50 13.25
CA ILE A 139 -32.98 -6.75 13.74
C ILE A 139 -32.88 -6.71 15.27
N GLY A 140 -32.33 -5.62 15.81
CA GLY A 140 -32.21 -5.38 17.25
C GLY A 140 -33.57 -5.42 17.95
N TYR A 141 -34.59 -4.77 17.37
CA TYR A 141 -35.96 -4.82 17.88
C TYR A 141 -36.50 -6.25 17.96
N ASN A 142 -36.32 -7.05 16.89
CA ASN A 142 -36.77 -8.45 16.88
C ASN A 142 -36.07 -9.30 17.97
N ILE A 143 -34.75 -9.13 18.13
CA ILE A 143 -33.96 -9.82 19.14
C ILE A 143 -34.37 -9.40 20.55
N ILE A 144 -34.47 -8.10 20.83
CA ILE A 144 -34.82 -7.57 22.15
C ILE A 144 -36.24 -8.01 22.53
N LYS A 145 -37.22 -7.93 21.62
CA LYS A 145 -38.58 -8.41 21.88
C LYS A 145 -38.61 -9.90 22.21
N THR A 146 -37.76 -10.70 21.57
CA THR A 146 -37.60 -12.13 21.87
C THR A 146 -37.06 -12.34 23.29
N ILE A 147 -36.04 -11.59 23.70
CA ILE A 147 -35.45 -11.66 25.06
C ILE A 147 -36.45 -11.21 26.13
N LEU A 148 -37.26 -10.20 25.84
CA LEU A 148 -38.31 -9.72 26.75
C LEU A 148 -39.46 -10.73 26.90
N ALA A 149 -39.75 -11.51 25.86
CA ALA A 149 -40.74 -12.58 25.86
C ALA A 149 -40.21 -13.93 26.37
N ARG A 150 -39.00 -13.96 26.96
CA ARG A 150 -38.38 -15.20 27.45
C ARG A 150 -39.19 -15.87 28.55
N THR A 151 -39.11 -17.20 28.57
CA THR A 151 -39.64 -18.02 29.68
C THR A 151 -38.54 -18.33 30.71
N GLU A 152 -37.27 -18.31 30.28
CA GLU A 152 -36.11 -18.55 31.13
C GLU A 152 -35.85 -17.39 32.09
N ARG A 153 -35.65 -17.72 33.38
CA ARG A 153 -35.52 -16.71 34.45
C ARG A 153 -34.16 -16.02 34.45
N LYS A 154 -33.09 -16.77 34.20
CA LYS A 154 -31.72 -16.29 34.16
C LYS A 154 -31.33 -15.95 32.72
N LEU A 155 -30.57 -14.89 32.54
CA LEU A 155 -30.04 -14.56 31.23
C LEU A 155 -28.75 -15.34 31.02
N TYR A 156 -28.71 -16.21 30.02
CA TYR A 156 -27.47 -16.89 29.67
C TYR A 156 -26.44 -15.88 29.14
N VAL A 157 -25.15 -16.18 29.31
CA VAL A 157 -24.05 -15.27 28.97
C VAL A 157 -24.12 -14.79 27.52
N SER A 158 -24.41 -15.69 26.57
CA SER A 158 -24.59 -15.31 25.15
C SER A 158 -25.67 -14.26 24.94
N THR A 159 -26.72 -14.24 25.76
CA THR A 159 -27.78 -13.23 25.69
C THR A 159 -27.24 -11.85 26.03
N TRP A 160 -26.38 -11.71 27.05
CA TRP A 160 -25.83 -10.41 27.43
C TRP A 160 -25.00 -9.80 26.31
N TYR A 161 -24.10 -10.60 25.74
CA TYR A 161 -23.22 -10.17 24.65
C TYR A 161 -24.04 -9.77 23.41
N ILE A 162 -24.91 -10.66 22.90
CA ILE A 162 -25.72 -10.37 21.72
C ILE A 162 -26.64 -9.17 21.95
N MET A 163 -27.31 -9.10 23.11
CA MET A 163 -28.16 -7.95 23.45
C MET A 163 -27.36 -6.65 23.52
N GLY A 164 -26.21 -6.67 24.19
CA GLY A 164 -25.31 -5.52 24.31
C GLY A 164 -24.86 -5.02 22.94
N THR A 165 -24.48 -5.93 22.03
CA THR A 165 -24.10 -5.57 20.66
C THR A 165 -25.21 -4.81 19.94
N PHE A 166 -26.45 -5.30 19.96
CA PHE A 166 -27.57 -4.65 19.27
C PHE A 166 -28.09 -3.38 19.95
N LEU A 167 -27.66 -3.10 21.19
CA LEU A 167 -27.91 -1.81 21.86
C LEU A 167 -26.81 -0.78 21.55
N VAL A 168 -25.55 -1.22 21.52
CA VAL A 168 -24.38 -0.34 21.43
C VAL A 168 -23.97 -0.06 19.99
N PHE A 169 -23.92 -1.08 19.13
CA PHE A 169 -23.39 -0.91 17.78
C PHE A 169 -24.19 0.05 16.89
N PRO A 170 -25.54 0.13 16.94
CA PRO A 170 -26.26 1.17 16.21
C PRO A 170 -25.80 2.60 16.55
N ILE A 171 -25.43 2.86 17.81
CA ILE A 171 -24.89 4.15 18.24
C ILE A 171 -23.48 4.36 17.66
N VAL A 172 -22.63 3.32 17.73
CA VAL A 172 -21.28 3.35 17.13
C VAL A 172 -21.36 3.64 15.63
N TYR A 173 -22.25 2.96 14.91
CA TYR A 173 -22.45 3.13 13.47
C TYR A 173 -22.93 4.54 13.14
N PHE A 174 -23.92 5.06 13.87
CA PHE A 174 -24.46 6.40 13.68
C PHE A 174 -23.40 7.50 13.89
N ILE A 175 -22.66 7.41 15.01
CA ILE A 175 -21.56 8.33 15.36
C ILE A 175 -20.44 8.25 14.31
N GLY A 176 -19.98 7.05 14.00
CA GLY A 176 -18.88 6.77 13.10
C GLY A 176 -19.06 7.34 11.71
N ASN A 177 -20.22 7.04 11.10
CA ASN A 177 -20.55 7.45 9.74
C ASN A 177 -21.05 8.91 9.66
N VAL A 178 -20.99 9.66 10.77
CA VAL A 178 -21.37 11.09 10.83
C VAL A 178 -22.72 11.35 10.14
N MET A 179 -23.71 10.50 10.45
CA MET A 179 -24.95 10.44 9.67
C MET A 179 -25.82 11.71 9.79
N TRP A 180 -25.47 12.65 10.66
CA TRP A 180 -26.09 13.97 10.77
C TRP A 180 -25.53 15.01 9.78
N HIS A 181 -24.45 14.68 9.04
CA HIS A 181 -23.93 15.46 7.91
C HIS A 181 -24.02 14.63 6.61
N PRO A 182 -25.23 14.44 6.04
CA PRO A 182 -25.43 13.55 4.88
C PRO A 182 -24.79 14.08 3.59
N ASP A 183 -24.50 15.37 3.50
CA ASP A 183 -23.81 16.00 2.37
C ASP A 183 -22.37 15.51 2.21
N THR A 184 -21.64 15.33 3.32
CA THR A 184 -20.22 14.93 3.31
C THR A 184 -19.95 13.56 3.92
N GLY A 185 -20.83 13.02 4.77
CA GLY A 185 -20.60 11.80 5.56
C GLY A 185 -19.39 11.90 6.51
N SER A 186 -18.94 13.12 6.82
CA SER A 186 -17.68 13.37 7.53
C SER A 186 -17.62 14.73 8.20
N LEU A 187 -16.76 14.82 9.23
CA LEU A 187 -16.37 16.07 9.88
C LEU A 187 -15.14 16.69 9.18
N ALA A 188 -14.70 17.85 9.66
CA ALA A 188 -13.52 18.52 9.13
C ALA A 188 -12.23 18.08 9.86
N GLY A 189 -11.13 17.96 9.12
CA GLY A 189 -9.79 17.79 9.65
C GLY A 189 -9.55 16.56 10.51
N THR A 190 -8.62 16.67 11.46
CA THR A 190 -8.16 15.54 12.29
C THR A 190 -9.21 15.04 13.28
N GLU A 191 -10.24 15.85 13.55
CA GLU A 191 -11.41 15.44 14.30
C GLU A 191 -12.14 14.29 13.61
N ASP A 192 -12.34 14.37 12.28
CA ASP A 192 -12.99 13.31 11.53
C ASP A 192 -12.24 11.98 11.66
N ALA A 193 -10.91 12.03 11.79
CA ALA A 193 -10.09 10.85 12.01
C ALA A 193 -10.41 10.16 13.34
N VAL A 194 -10.66 10.94 14.40
CA VAL A 194 -11.07 10.41 15.71
C VAL A 194 -12.41 9.69 15.59
N PHE A 195 -13.40 10.29 14.92
CA PHE A 195 -14.72 9.68 14.72
C PHE A 195 -14.64 8.43 13.82
N ASN A 196 -13.86 8.51 12.75
CA ASN A 196 -13.64 7.40 11.83
C ASN A 196 -13.06 6.21 12.59
N TRP A 197 -11.98 6.40 13.35
CA TRP A 197 -11.34 5.28 14.05
C TRP A 197 -11.99 4.87 15.37
N PHE A 198 -12.79 5.75 15.98
CA PHE A 198 -13.77 5.31 16.97
C PHE A 198 -14.66 4.22 16.37
N TYR A 199 -15.18 4.43 15.17
CA TYR A 199 -16.01 3.43 14.50
C TYR A 199 -15.21 2.25 13.91
N GLY A 200 -14.15 2.51 13.15
CA GLY A 200 -13.34 1.50 12.46
C GLY A 200 -12.74 0.47 13.42
N HIS A 201 -12.42 0.87 14.65
CA HIS A 201 -12.01 -0.08 15.67
C HIS A 201 -13.21 -0.78 16.34
N ASN A 202 -14.27 -0.03 16.69
CA ASN A 202 -15.42 -0.60 17.38
C ASN A 202 -16.32 -1.48 16.51
N VAL A 203 -16.27 -1.41 15.18
CA VAL A 203 -16.87 -2.43 14.31
C VAL A 203 -16.18 -3.79 14.45
N LEU A 204 -14.88 -3.82 14.76
CA LEU A 204 -14.19 -5.07 15.06
C LEU A 204 -14.50 -5.58 16.47
N GLY A 205 -14.55 -4.70 17.46
CA GLY A 205 -14.82 -5.06 18.85
C GLY A 205 -16.29 -5.22 19.22
N LEU A 206 -17.00 -4.10 19.20
CA LEU A 206 -18.35 -4.02 19.72
C LEU A 206 -19.40 -4.60 18.79
N TRP A 207 -19.02 -4.97 17.55
CA TRP A 207 -19.83 -5.75 16.64
C TRP A 207 -19.32 -7.20 16.48
N PHE A 208 -18.18 -7.43 15.81
CA PHE A 208 -17.72 -8.80 15.55
C PHE A 208 -17.27 -9.55 16.81
N THR A 209 -16.49 -8.91 17.68
CA THR A 209 -15.96 -9.57 18.89
C THR A 209 -17.07 -9.92 19.87
N THR A 210 -17.97 -8.98 20.17
CA THR A 210 -19.07 -9.22 21.11
C THR A 210 -20.07 -10.26 20.57
N LEU A 211 -20.48 -10.19 19.30
CA LEU A 211 -21.33 -11.23 18.69
C LEU A 211 -20.61 -12.58 18.62
N GLY A 212 -19.32 -12.58 18.25
CA GLY A 212 -18.50 -13.78 18.15
C GLY A 212 -18.35 -14.48 19.50
N ILE A 213 -18.03 -13.74 20.56
CA ILE A 213 -18.00 -14.25 21.94
C ILE A 213 -19.36 -14.82 22.34
N GLY A 214 -20.46 -14.13 22.02
CA GLY A 214 -21.81 -14.65 22.23
C GLY A 214 -22.04 -16.00 21.55
N ALA A 215 -21.58 -16.15 20.30
CA ALA A 215 -21.66 -17.40 19.55
C ALA A 215 -20.76 -18.51 20.13
N TRP A 216 -19.51 -18.22 20.50
CA TRP A 216 -18.62 -19.20 21.16
C TRP A 216 -19.20 -19.70 22.48
N TYR A 217 -19.73 -18.80 23.31
CA TYR A 217 -20.36 -19.15 24.58
C TYR A 217 -21.58 -20.05 24.41
N TYR A 218 -22.24 -20.04 23.26
CA TYR A 218 -23.32 -20.98 22.98
C TYR A 218 -22.81 -22.28 22.35
N LEU A 219 -22.03 -22.17 21.26
CA LEU A 219 -21.71 -23.30 20.40
C LEU A 219 -20.77 -24.31 21.09
N VAL A 220 -19.74 -23.84 21.78
CA VAL A 220 -18.75 -24.74 22.41
C VAL A 220 -19.43 -25.62 23.47
N PRO A 221 -20.12 -25.08 24.49
CA PRO A 221 -20.84 -25.88 25.49
C PRO A 221 -21.87 -26.83 24.89
N VAL A 222 -22.63 -26.38 23.89
CA VAL A 222 -23.68 -27.18 23.25
C VAL A 222 -23.11 -28.37 22.47
N ILE A 223 -22.01 -28.17 21.74
CA ILE A 223 -21.39 -29.25 20.95
C ILE A 223 -20.81 -30.33 21.86
N ILE A 224 -20.13 -29.94 22.93
CA ILE A 224 -19.47 -30.90 23.85
C ILE A 224 -20.39 -31.40 24.97
N LYS A 225 -21.63 -30.87 25.05
CA LYS A 225 -22.63 -31.18 26.08
C LYS A 225 -22.11 -30.98 27.51
N ARG A 226 -21.49 -29.83 27.78
CA ARG A 226 -21.00 -29.46 29.12
C ARG A 226 -21.43 -28.06 29.53
N PRO A 227 -21.59 -27.78 30.83
CA PRO A 227 -21.83 -26.42 31.29
C PRO A 227 -20.60 -25.54 31.05
N LEU A 228 -20.86 -24.23 30.92
CA LEU A 228 -19.81 -23.23 30.85
C LEU A 228 -19.03 -23.19 32.19
N TYR A 229 -17.72 -23.02 32.12
CA TYR A 229 -16.85 -23.12 33.30
C TYR A 229 -17.12 -22.06 34.37
N SER A 230 -17.10 -20.77 34.02
CA SER A 230 -17.22 -19.70 35.02
C SER A 230 -18.15 -18.57 34.59
N HIS A 231 -19.21 -18.37 35.37
CA HIS A 231 -20.11 -17.23 35.22
C HIS A 231 -19.45 -15.89 35.59
N LEU A 232 -18.58 -15.89 36.62
CA LEU A 232 -17.87 -14.70 37.07
C LEU A 232 -16.91 -14.18 35.98
N LEU A 233 -16.16 -15.07 35.33
CA LEU A 233 -15.27 -14.68 34.23
C LEU A 233 -16.06 -14.09 33.05
N SER A 234 -17.24 -14.64 32.75
CA SER A 234 -18.14 -14.07 31.74
C SER A 234 -18.63 -12.66 32.09
N MET A 235 -18.93 -12.41 33.37
CA MET A 235 -19.38 -11.09 33.83
C MET A 235 -18.25 -10.05 33.77
N ILE A 236 -17.04 -10.41 34.23
CA ILE A 236 -15.84 -9.57 34.11
C ILE A 236 -15.59 -9.27 32.63
N GLY A 237 -15.59 -10.31 31.78
CA GLY A 237 -15.39 -10.15 30.34
C GLY A 237 -16.40 -9.20 29.70
N PHE A 238 -17.69 -9.29 30.06
CA PHE A 238 -18.76 -8.49 29.47
C PHE A 238 -18.65 -7.00 29.84
N PHE A 239 -18.50 -6.66 31.13
CA PHE A 239 -18.45 -5.25 31.52
C PHE A 239 -17.11 -4.60 31.15
N SER A 240 -16.00 -5.34 31.24
CA SER A 240 -14.69 -4.81 30.84
C SER A 240 -14.62 -4.56 29.34
N ILE A 241 -15.15 -5.44 28.47
CA ILE A 241 -15.06 -5.22 27.01
C ILE A 241 -15.85 -3.99 26.58
N VAL A 242 -17.06 -3.78 27.11
CA VAL A 242 -17.91 -2.65 26.70
C VAL A 242 -17.29 -1.30 27.10
N PHE A 243 -16.61 -1.23 28.25
CA PHE A 243 -15.92 0.00 28.67
C PHE A 243 -14.59 0.17 27.93
N VAL A 244 -13.71 -0.83 28.00
CA VAL A 244 -12.32 -0.71 27.56
C VAL A 244 -12.23 -0.64 26.04
N TYR A 245 -12.94 -1.50 25.30
CA TYR A 245 -12.84 -1.56 23.83
C TYR A 245 -13.30 -0.26 23.18
N THR A 246 -14.33 0.37 23.74
CA THR A 246 -14.89 1.64 23.25
C THR A 246 -13.82 2.72 23.08
N GLY A 247 -12.85 2.78 24.00
CA GLY A 247 -11.81 3.80 23.99
C GLY A 247 -10.49 3.40 23.33
N VAL A 248 -10.44 2.33 22.54
CA VAL A 248 -9.20 1.84 21.90
C VAL A 248 -8.91 2.53 20.56
N GLY A 249 -9.92 3.09 19.88
CA GLY A 249 -9.81 3.56 18.49
C GLY A 249 -8.62 4.48 18.18
N GLY A 250 -8.23 5.35 19.12
CA GLY A 250 -7.07 6.25 18.97
C GLY A 250 -5.72 5.55 18.75
N HIS A 251 -5.62 4.23 18.95
CA HIS A 251 -4.36 3.50 18.70
C HIS A 251 -3.99 3.38 17.21
N HIS A 252 -4.95 3.67 16.30
CA HIS A 252 -4.71 3.82 14.87
C HIS A 252 -4.12 5.20 14.52
N LEU A 253 -4.15 6.13 15.47
CA LEU A 253 -3.82 7.53 15.32
C LEU A 253 -2.66 7.97 16.23
N LEU A 254 -1.88 7.02 16.78
CA LEU A 254 -0.79 7.37 17.71
C LEU A 254 0.25 8.29 17.09
N GLN A 255 0.47 8.13 15.79
CA GLN A 255 1.38 8.99 15.04
C GLN A 255 0.68 10.26 14.54
N ALA A 256 -0.64 10.21 14.29
CA ALA A 256 -1.41 11.31 13.72
C ALA A 256 -1.43 12.54 14.65
N PRO A 257 -1.64 13.76 14.11
CA PRO A 257 -1.69 14.98 14.90
C PRO A 257 -3.06 15.13 15.60
N ILE A 258 -3.30 14.26 16.58
CA ILE A 258 -4.42 14.32 17.53
C ILE A 258 -3.89 14.55 18.96
N PRO A 259 -4.72 14.98 19.92
CA PRO A 259 -4.28 15.24 21.29
C PRO A 259 -3.56 14.06 21.98
N GLU A 260 -2.44 14.34 22.64
CA GLU A 260 -1.62 13.31 23.29
C GLU A 260 -2.32 12.57 24.43
N TRP A 261 -3.24 13.23 25.13
CA TRP A 261 -4.04 12.60 26.18
C TRP A 261 -4.97 11.53 25.59
N LEU A 262 -5.54 11.77 24.40
CA LEU A 262 -6.43 10.83 23.71
C LEU A 262 -5.65 9.60 23.23
N LYS A 263 -4.44 9.81 22.69
CA LYS A 263 -3.50 8.72 22.36
C LYS A 263 -3.19 7.88 23.60
N THR A 264 -2.96 8.52 24.75
CA THR A 264 -2.66 7.82 26.00
C THR A 264 -3.84 6.98 26.50
N VAL A 265 -5.07 7.51 26.44
CA VAL A 265 -6.29 6.74 26.74
C VAL A 265 -6.37 5.49 25.86
N ALA A 266 -6.09 5.62 24.55
CA ALA A 266 -6.13 4.49 23.62
C ALA A 266 -5.06 3.43 23.91
N VAL A 267 -3.83 3.82 24.25
CA VAL A 267 -2.75 2.88 24.62
C VAL A 267 -3.10 2.14 25.91
N VAL A 268 -3.57 2.86 26.94
CA VAL A 268 -3.97 2.26 28.23
C VAL A 268 -5.12 1.28 28.04
N ASN A 269 -6.17 1.68 27.31
CA ASN A 269 -7.29 0.79 27.01
C ASN A 269 -6.85 -0.42 26.18
N SER A 270 -5.93 -0.26 25.23
CA SER A 270 -5.35 -1.38 24.48
C SER A 270 -4.63 -2.38 25.39
N GLY A 271 -3.92 -1.91 26.42
CA GLY A 271 -3.33 -2.79 27.44
C GLY A 271 -4.38 -3.49 28.31
N LEU A 272 -5.37 -2.73 28.78
CA LEU A 272 -6.47 -3.25 29.60
C LEU A 272 -7.36 -4.26 28.86
N MET A 273 -7.37 -4.24 27.53
CA MET A 273 -8.09 -5.22 26.70
C MET A 273 -7.67 -6.66 26.97
N MET A 274 -6.47 -6.88 27.53
CA MET A 274 -6.06 -8.22 27.94
C MET A 274 -6.97 -8.83 29.03
N ILE A 275 -7.61 -8.00 29.87
CA ILE A 275 -8.52 -8.48 30.94
C ILE A 275 -9.72 -9.24 30.35
N PRO A 276 -10.58 -8.63 29.50
CA PRO A 276 -11.71 -9.35 28.92
C PRO A 276 -11.27 -10.49 27.99
N VAL A 277 -10.14 -10.34 27.29
CA VAL A 277 -9.59 -11.41 26.43
C VAL A 277 -9.23 -12.64 27.25
N LEU A 278 -8.40 -12.49 28.29
CA LEU A 278 -8.00 -13.61 29.15
C LEU A 278 -9.20 -14.23 29.86
N ALA A 279 -10.15 -13.42 30.34
CA ALA A 279 -11.37 -13.92 30.95
C ALA A 279 -12.16 -14.84 29.98
N PHE A 280 -12.32 -14.43 28.72
CA PHE A 280 -12.98 -15.23 27.69
C PHE A 280 -12.19 -16.49 27.32
N ILE A 281 -10.90 -16.35 27.03
CA ILE A 281 -10.01 -17.44 26.64
C ILE A 281 -9.97 -18.52 27.74
N THR A 282 -9.71 -18.13 28.99
CA THR A 282 -9.69 -19.07 30.11
C THR A 282 -11.03 -19.78 30.28
N ASN A 283 -12.15 -19.08 30.10
CA ASN A 283 -13.48 -19.67 30.28
C ASN A 283 -13.78 -20.76 29.23
N ILE A 284 -13.52 -20.51 27.95
CA ILE A 284 -13.69 -21.51 26.89
C ILE A 284 -12.67 -22.65 27.04
N GLY A 285 -11.40 -22.34 27.31
CA GLY A 285 -10.35 -23.34 27.48
C GLY A 285 -10.64 -24.32 28.62
N LEU A 286 -11.12 -23.81 29.76
CA LEU A 286 -11.51 -24.66 30.89
C LEU A 286 -12.84 -25.38 30.67
N THR A 287 -13.76 -24.82 29.88
CA THR A 287 -14.97 -25.53 29.44
C THR A 287 -14.63 -26.77 28.59
N MET A 288 -13.54 -26.69 27.80
CA MET A 288 -13.01 -27.81 27.01
C MET A 288 -12.23 -28.85 27.83
N ARG A 289 -11.93 -28.60 29.11
CA ARG A 289 -11.07 -29.47 29.95
C ARG A 289 -11.60 -30.90 30.01
N GLY A 290 -10.88 -31.86 29.42
CA GLY A 290 -11.29 -33.28 29.37
C GLY A 290 -12.29 -33.62 28.25
N SER A 291 -12.59 -32.67 27.34
CA SER A 291 -13.44 -32.88 26.16
C SER A 291 -12.69 -32.72 24.83
N TRP A 292 -11.37 -32.64 24.84
CA TRP A 292 -10.51 -32.42 23.65
C TRP A 292 -10.69 -33.47 22.54
N LYS A 293 -11.19 -34.68 22.85
CA LYS A 293 -11.55 -35.69 21.84
C LYS A 293 -12.55 -35.14 20.80
N HIS A 294 -13.49 -34.30 21.23
CA HIS A 294 -14.50 -33.70 20.34
C HIS A 294 -13.88 -32.77 19.28
N PHE A 295 -12.71 -32.17 19.53
CA PHE A 295 -12.01 -31.34 18.55
C PHE A 295 -11.55 -32.18 17.34
N ILE A 296 -11.17 -33.43 17.59
CA ILE A 296 -10.75 -34.36 16.53
C ILE A 296 -11.98 -34.89 15.79
N GLU A 297 -13.03 -35.26 16.52
CA GLU A 297 -14.23 -35.90 15.96
C GLU A 297 -15.18 -34.92 15.23
N SER A 298 -15.30 -33.68 15.70
CA SER A 298 -16.22 -32.67 15.17
C SER A 298 -15.48 -31.60 14.37
N ILE A 299 -15.58 -31.69 13.04
CA ILE A 299 -15.02 -30.65 12.13
C ILE A 299 -15.61 -29.26 12.40
N PRO A 300 -16.94 -29.09 12.64
CA PRO A 300 -17.48 -27.78 13.01
C PRO A 300 -16.82 -27.20 14.28
N LEU A 301 -16.64 -28.04 15.31
CA LEU A 301 -15.96 -27.60 16.54
C LEU A 301 -14.49 -27.26 16.28
N ARG A 302 -13.83 -27.99 15.38
CA ARG A 302 -12.45 -27.72 14.99
C ARG A 302 -12.28 -26.32 14.42
N PHE A 303 -13.15 -25.92 13.48
CA PHE A 303 -13.20 -24.54 12.96
C PHE A 303 -13.40 -23.52 14.10
N ILE A 304 -14.40 -23.74 14.95
CA ILE A 304 -14.75 -22.86 16.06
C ILE A 304 -13.57 -22.68 17.03
N LEU A 305 -12.86 -23.76 17.38
CA LEU A 305 -11.76 -23.72 18.34
C LEU A 305 -10.45 -23.18 17.74
N ILE A 306 -10.17 -23.42 16.46
CA ILE A 306 -9.04 -22.74 15.81
C ILE A 306 -9.31 -21.24 15.70
N GLY A 307 -10.55 -20.83 15.38
CA GLY A 307 -10.93 -19.41 15.40
C GLY A 307 -10.80 -18.77 16.79
N TRP A 308 -11.15 -19.51 17.84
CA TRP A 308 -10.93 -19.10 19.23
C TRP A 308 -9.44 -18.98 19.60
N PHE A 309 -8.59 -19.87 19.09
CA PHE A 309 -7.14 -19.76 19.29
C PHE A 309 -6.55 -18.56 18.54
N PHE A 310 -6.96 -18.33 17.29
CA PHE A 310 -6.54 -17.15 16.54
C PHE A 310 -7.11 -15.84 17.11
N TYR A 311 -8.25 -15.89 17.82
CA TYR A 311 -8.73 -14.76 18.62
C TYR A 311 -7.74 -14.37 19.71
N LEU A 312 -7.15 -15.35 20.42
CA LEU A 312 -6.09 -15.07 21.39
C LEU A 312 -4.88 -14.43 20.71
N LEU A 313 -4.42 -15.00 19.59
CA LEU A 313 -3.26 -14.47 18.88
C LEU A 313 -3.47 -13.03 18.40
N VAL A 314 -4.61 -12.72 17.77
CA VAL A 314 -4.90 -11.37 17.29
C VAL A 314 -5.04 -10.38 18.44
N SER A 315 -5.59 -10.80 19.58
CA SER A 315 -5.72 -9.94 20.76
C SER A 315 -4.36 -9.60 21.38
N VAL A 316 -3.46 -10.59 21.47
CA VAL A 316 -2.08 -10.38 21.95
C VAL A 316 -1.31 -9.50 20.97
N GLN A 317 -1.36 -9.80 19.67
CA GLN A 317 -0.73 -9.00 18.62
C GLN A 317 -1.26 -7.55 18.62
N GLY A 318 -2.58 -7.38 18.77
CA GLY A 318 -3.26 -6.09 18.83
C GLY A 318 -2.82 -5.25 20.02
N THR A 319 -2.68 -5.88 21.19
CA THR A 319 -2.16 -5.21 22.40
C THR A 319 -0.72 -4.73 22.18
N PHE A 320 0.13 -5.58 21.60
CA PHE A 320 1.53 -5.25 21.34
C PHE A 320 1.68 -4.10 20.34
N GLN A 321 1.01 -4.15 19.19
CA GLN A 321 1.12 -3.13 18.14
C GLN A 321 0.45 -1.79 18.51
N ALA A 322 -0.34 -1.75 19.58
CA ALA A 322 -0.95 -0.54 20.10
C ALA A 322 -0.04 0.23 21.08
N MET A 323 1.12 -0.32 21.45
CA MET A 323 2.12 0.41 22.24
C MET A 323 2.81 1.44 21.35
N ARG A 324 3.17 2.62 21.90
CA ARG A 324 3.68 3.76 21.12
C ARG A 324 4.89 3.40 20.24
N ASP A 325 5.91 2.78 20.83
CA ASP A 325 7.16 2.44 20.11
C ASP A 325 6.92 1.35 19.06
N THR A 326 6.14 0.34 19.44
CA THR A 326 5.80 -0.76 18.53
C THR A 326 4.93 -0.26 17.38
N ASN A 327 3.97 0.62 17.64
CA ASN A 327 3.14 1.24 16.62
C ASN A 327 3.98 2.11 15.69
N MET A 328 4.86 2.95 16.26
CA MET A 328 5.80 3.79 15.48
C MET A 328 6.58 2.96 14.46
N TYR A 329 7.00 1.75 14.86
CA TYR A 329 7.70 0.79 14.00
C TYR A 329 6.77 0.07 13.03
N LEU A 330 5.63 -0.46 13.48
CA LEU A 330 4.77 -1.36 12.70
C LEU A 330 3.77 -0.67 11.76
N HIS A 331 3.42 0.58 12.04
CA HIS A 331 2.36 1.30 11.34
C HIS A 331 2.69 1.54 9.86
N PHE A 332 1.65 1.58 9.02
CA PHE A 332 1.68 1.71 7.56
C PHE A 332 2.21 0.53 6.73
N SER A 333 2.67 -0.56 7.33
CA SER A 333 3.17 -1.72 6.57
C SER A 333 2.09 -2.78 6.30
N GLN A 334 2.48 -3.91 5.69
CA GLN A 334 1.63 -5.10 5.55
C GLN A 334 1.30 -5.77 6.91
N TRP A 335 1.93 -5.35 8.01
CA TRP A 335 1.66 -5.94 9.33
C TRP A 335 0.22 -5.66 9.83
N PRO A 336 -0.26 -4.41 9.88
CA PRO A 336 -1.67 -4.11 10.17
C PRO A 336 -2.65 -4.86 9.25
N VAL A 337 -2.33 -5.01 7.97
CA VAL A 337 -3.15 -5.78 7.01
C VAL A 337 -3.24 -7.25 7.43
N GLY A 338 -2.11 -7.84 7.84
CA GLY A 338 -2.07 -9.21 8.35
C GLY A 338 -2.84 -9.39 9.66
N HIS A 339 -2.73 -8.42 10.58
CA HIS A 339 -3.51 -8.36 11.81
C HIS A 339 -5.02 -8.35 11.54
N ALA A 340 -5.48 -7.50 10.61
CA ALA A 340 -6.90 -7.43 10.24
C ALA A 340 -7.42 -8.77 9.69
N HIS A 341 -6.64 -9.47 8.85
CA HIS A 341 -7.01 -10.79 8.34
C HIS A 341 -6.99 -11.87 9.42
N LEU A 342 -6.10 -11.78 10.41
CA LEU A 342 -6.11 -12.67 11.58
C LEU A 342 -7.38 -12.52 12.41
N ALA A 343 -7.90 -11.31 12.57
CA ALA A 343 -9.20 -11.06 13.18
C ALA A 343 -10.36 -11.57 12.30
N LEU A 344 -10.50 -11.02 11.09
CA LEU A 344 -11.70 -11.20 10.27
C LEU A 344 -11.83 -12.60 9.69
N LEU A 345 -10.75 -13.16 9.13
CA LEU A 345 -10.76 -14.51 8.55
C LEU A 345 -10.30 -15.56 9.56
N GLY A 346 -9.15 -15.34 10.18
CA GLY A 346 -8.53 -16.28 11.11
C GLY A 346 -9.41 -16.57 12.32
N SER A 347 -10.03 -15.56 12.89
CA SER A 347 -10.88 -15.72 14.07
C SER A 347 -12.36 -15.86 13.72
N PHE A 348 -13.00 -14.76 13.29
CA PHE A 348 -14.45 -14.73 13.09
C PHE A 348 -14.90 -15.50 11.85
N GLY A 349 -14.11 -15.52 10.78
CA GLY A 349 -14.39 -16.33 9.59
C GLY A 349 -14.46 -17.82 9.91
N LEU A 350 -13.45 -18.34 10.64
CA LEU A 350 -13.47 -19.74 11.08
C LEU A 350 -14.64 -20.04 12.03
N LEU A 351 -14.98 -19.11 12.93
CA LEU A 351 -16.19 -19.22 13.76
C LEU A 351 -17.45 -19.34 12.90
N VAL A 352 -17.62 -18.48 11.90
CA VAL A 352 -18.79 -18.51 10.99
C VAL A 352 -18.81 -19.81 10.18
N PHE A 353 -17.69 -20.31 9.66
CA PHE A 353 -17.64 -21.59 8.95
C PHE A 353 -18.11 -22.75 9.82
N GLY A 354 -17.59 -22.85 11.05
CA GLY A 354 -18.01 -23.87 11.99
C GLY A 354 -19.47 -23.71 12.41
N THR A 355 -19.94 -22.47 12.57
CA THR A 355 -21.34 -22.16 12.87
C THR A 355 -22.27 -22.60 11.76
N VAL A 356 -21.97 -22.28 10.49
CA VAL A 356 -22.76 -22.70 9.34
C VAL A 356 -22.81 -24.22 9.23
N TYR A 357 -21.67 -24.91 9.32
CA TYR A 357 -21.65 -26.38 9.28
C TYR A 357 -22.43 -27.02 10.43
N PHE A 358 -22.46 -26.38 11.60
CA PHE A 358 -23.21 -26.86 12.75
C PHE A 358 -24.72 -26.56 12.63
N LEU A 359 -25.10 -25.38 12.16
CA LEU A 359 -26.48 -24.89 12.16
C LEU A 359 -27.27 -25.26 10.91
N ILE A 360 -26.65 -25.35 9.72
CA ILE A 360 -27.37 -25.68 8.48
C ILE A 360 -28.21 -26.95 8.61
N PRO A 361 -27.67 -28.10 9.08
CA PRO A 361 -28.48 -29.29 9.27
C PRO A 361 -29.65 -29.11 10.25
N ARG A 362 -29.51 -28.22 11.23
CA ARG A 362 -30.51 -27.97 12.28
C ARG A 362 -31.62 -27.02 11.82
N VAL A 363 -31.34 -26.12 10.89
CA VAL A 363 -32.33 -25.15 10.35
C VAL A 363 -32.95 -25.59 9.03
N THR A 364 -32.35 -26.56 8.33
CA THR A 364 -32.90 -27.13 7.09
C THR A 364 -33.38 -28.57 7.23
N GLY A 365 -32.92 -29.29 8.26
CA GLY A 365 -33.23 -30.70 8.45
C GLY A 365 -32.57 -31.59 7.41
N LYS A 366 -31.53 -31.12 6.75
CA LYS A 366 -30.78 -31.86 5.75
C LYS A 366 -29.48 -32.35 6.33
N GLU A 367 -29.10 -33.58 5.99
CA GLU A 367 -27.75 -34.04 6.31
C GLU A 367 -26.72 -33.30 5.46
N ILE A 368 -25.57 -32.97 6.05
CA ILE A 368 -24.48 -32.36 5.29
C ILE A 368 -24.05 -33.29 4.15
N TYR A 369 -23.87 -32.73 2.95
CA TYR A 369 -23.59 -33.50 1.74
C TYR A 369 -22.33 -34.36 1.85
N SER A 370 -21.21 -33.79 2.29
CA SER A 370 -19.96 -34.54 2.45
C SER A 370 -19.10 -34.05 3.61
N LYS A 371 -18.83 -34.96 4.55
CA LYS A 371 -17.85 -34.76 5.63
C LYS A 371 -16.40 -34.67 5.12
N ARG A 372 -16.09 -35.32 3.99
CA ARG A 372 -14.75 -35.21 3.35
C ARG A 372 -14.53 -33.80 2.81
N LEU A 373 -15.52 -33.22 2.12
CA LEU A 373 -15.44 -31.84 1.65
C LEU A 373 -15.35 -30.82 2.80
N MET A 374 -16.01 -31.09 3.94
CA MET A 374 -15.81 -30.28 5.16
C MET A 374 -14.35 -30.31 5.63
N SER A 375 -13.70 -31.47 5.59
CA SER A 375 -12.29 -31.63 5.98
C SER A 375 -11.35 -30.93 4.99
N TYR A 376 -11.61 -31.05 3.69
CA TYR A 376 -10.84 -30.31 2.67
C TYR A 376 -10.99 -28.81 2.82
N HIS A 377 -12.22 -28.31 3.05
CA HIS A 377 -12.44 -26.90 3.37
C HIS A 377 -11.57 -26.47 4.56
N PHE A 378 -11.59 -27.25 5.66
CA PHE A 378 -10.78 -26.94 6.84
C PHE A 378 -9.29 -26.80 6.52
N TRP A 379 -8.70 -27.80 5.87
CA TRP A 379 -7.25 -27.80 5.61
C TRP A 379 -6.84 -26.76 4.57
N LEU A 380 -7.60 -26.59 3.50
CA LEU A 380 -7.34 -25.55 2.49
C LEU A 380 -7.37 -24.16 3.11
N THR A 381 -8.40 -23.87 3.91
CA THR A 381 -8.54 -22.58 4.58
C THR A 381 -7.44 -22.36 5.60
N VAL A 382 -7.16 -23.32 6.50
CA VAL A 382 -6.17 -23.12 7.58
C VAL A 382 -4.73 -23.07 7.05
N LEU A 383 -4.34 -24.00 6.17
CA LEU A 383 -2.97 -24.01 5.62
C LEU A 383 -2.74 -22.81 4.68
N GLY A 384 -3.72 -22.50 3.83
CA GLY A 384 -3.69 -21.30 2.99
C GLY A 384 -3.60 -20.02 3.82
N PHE A 385 -4.37 -19.95 4.92
CA PHE A 385 -4.34 -18.81 5.84
C PHE A 385 -3.00 -18.66 6.57
N ILE A 386 -2.39 -19.75 7.05
CA ILE A 386 -1.06 -19.70 7.68
C ILE A 386 -0.02 -19.14 6.71
N LEU A 387 0.00 -19.62 5.46
CA LEU A 387 0.92 -19.11 4.43
C LEU A 387 0.66 -17.63 4.13
N PHE A 388 -0.60 -17.27 3.92
CA PHE A 388 -1.05 -15.90 3.62
C PHE A 388 -0.68 -14.93 4.75
N PHE A 389 -1.00 -15.27 6.00
CA PHE A 389 -0.71 -14.48 7.18
C PHE A 389 0.79 -14.33 7.43
N SER A 390 1.55 -15.42 7.29
CA SER A 390 3.01 -15.40 7.47
C SER A 390 3.68 -14.51 6.43
N ALA A 391 3.26 -14.58 5.16
CA ALA A 391 3.79 -13.74 4.10
C ALA A 391 3.60 -12.24 4.41
N MET A 392 2.40 -11.82 4.82
CA MET A 392 2.14 -10.41 5.17
C MET A 392 2.89 -9.96 6.42
N THR A 393 2.98 -10.82 7.43
CA THR A 393 3.72 -10.52 8.67
C THR A 393 5.20 -10.27 8.35
N ILE A 394 5.81 -11.14 7.52
CA ILE A 394 7.20 -10.99 7.09
C ILE A 394 7.38 -9.74 6.21
N MET A 395 6.48 -9.50 5.25
CA MET A 395 6.53 -8.28 4.42
C MET A 395 6.48 -7.01 5.27
N GLY A 396 5.60 -6.97 6.26
CA GLY A 396 5.47 -5.82 7.15
C GLY A 396 6.76 -5.52 7.90
N LEU A 397 7.44 -6.56 8.39
CA LEU A 397 8.74 -6.41 9.05
C LEU A 397 9.84 -5.94 8.08
N ILE A 398 9.87 -6.47 6.85
CA ILE A 398 10.83 -6.04 5.81
C ILE A 398 10.61 -4.57 5.46
N GLN A 399 9.36 -4.16 5.26
CA GLN A 399 9.02 -2.77 4.95
C GLN A 399 9.53 -1.81 6.02
N ASN A 400 9.21 -2.10 7.27
CA ASN A 400 9.55 -1.24 8.40
C ASN A 400 11.06 -1.20 8.65
N ALA A 401 11.74 -2.34 8.48
CA ALA A 401 13.21 -2.38 8.54
C ALA A 401 13.86 -1.56 7.43
N GLY A 402 13.29 -1.55 6.22
CA GLY A 402 13.76 -0.73 5.10
C GLY A 402 13.59 0.77 5.37
N TRP A 403 12.40 1.18 5.82
CA TRP A 403 12.11 2.59 6.09
C TRP A 403 12.95 3.19 7.21
N ILE A 404 13.24 2.43 8.27
CA ILE A 404 14.15 2.88 9.35
C ILE A 404 15.61 3.02 8.88
N ARG A 405 15.97 2.35 7.78
CA ARG A 405 17.26 2.51 7.11
C ARG A 405 17.22 3.58 6.02
N ASN A 406 16.19 4.41 5.99
CA ASN A 406 15.99 5.48 5.00
C ASN A 406 15.90 4.98 3.55
N ILE A 407 15.48 3.74 3.34
CA ILE A 407 15.19 3.21 1.99
C ILE A 407 13.82 3.71 1.55
N THR A 408 13.73 4.25 0.34
CA THR A 408 12.48 4.82 -0.18
C THR A 408 11.40 3.75 -0.42
N VAL A 409 10.13 4.13 -0.32
CA VAL A 409 8.97 3.23 -0.52
C VAL A 409 9.05 2.44 -1.84
N PRO A 410 9.34 3.05 -3.01
CA PRO A 410 9.41 2.30 -4.27
C PRO A 410 10.46 1.19 -4.27
N ILE A 411 11.63 1.43 -3.68
CA ILE A 411 12.72 0.44 -3.59
C ILE A 411 12.31 -0.72 -2.69
N VAL A 412 11.72 -0.43 -1.53
CA VAL A 412 11.22 -1.44 -0.60
C VAL A 412 10.16 -2.32 -1.27
N LEU A 413 9.20 -1.73 -1.99
CA LEU A 413 8.11 -2.48 -2.63
C LEU A 413 8.62 -3.49 -3.67
N LEU A 414 9.67 -3.16 -4.42
CA LEU A 414 10.30 -4.09 -5.37
C LEU A 414 10.85 -5.35 -4.66
N GLN A 415 11.40 -5.19 -3.46
CA GLN A 415 11.92 -6.31 -2.66
C GLN A 415 10.79 -7.24 -2.17
N LEU A 416 9.56 -6.74 -2.04
CA LEU A 416 8.41 -7.51 -1.53
C LEU A 416 7.74 -8.37 -2.60
N LYS A 417 8.05 -8.18 -3.89
CA LYS A 417 7.37 -8.88 -5.00
C LYS A 417 7.26 -10.40 -4.79
N PRO A 418 8.29 -11.14 -4.34
CA PRO A 418 8.17 -12.58 -4.08
C PRO A 418 7.12 -12.90 -2.99
N PHE A 419 7.02 -12.07 -1.96
CA PHE A 419 6.07 -12.26 -0.87
C PHE A 419 4.64 -11.89 -1.26
N PHE A 420 4.45 -10.93 -2.18
CA PHE A 420 3.14 -10.69 -2.77
C PHE A 420 2.64 -11.90 -3.59
N ILE A 421 3.54 -12.60 -4.27
CA ILE A 421 3.22 -13.86 -4.96
C ILE A 421 2.84 -14.94 -3.94
N LEU A 422 3.61 -15.09 -2.85
CA LEU A 422 3.27 -16.03 -1.77
C LEU A 422 1.92 -15.72 -1.11
N ARG A 423 1.63 -14.43 -0.89
CA ARG A 423 0.32 -13.96 -0.43
C ARG A 423 -0.78 -14.40 -1.41
N ALA A 424 -0.58 -14.24 -2.72
CA ALA A 424 -1.56 -14.70 -3.70
C ALA A 424 -1.74 -16.22 -3.72
N ILE A 425 -0.67 -17.02 -3.57
CA ILE A 425 -0.77 -18.49 -3.49
C ILE A 425 -1.56 -18.91 -2.24
N GLY A 426 -1.25 -18.33 -1.08
CA GLY A 426 -2.00 -18.57 0.16
C GLY A 426 -3.47 -18.17 0.02
N GLY A 427 -3.73 -16.98 -0.54
CA GLY A 427 -5.07 -16.48 -0.83
C GLY A 427 -5.86 -17.39 -1.77
N GLY A 428 -5.26 -17.82 -2.88
CA GLY A 428 -5.87 -18.74 -3.83
C GLY A 428 -6.23 -20.09 -3.20
N THR A 429 -5.39 -20.60 -2.30
CA THR A 429 -5.67 -21.82 -1.53
C THR A 429 -6.88 -21.66 -0.61
N ILE A 430 -6.99 -20.51 0.09
CA ILE A 430 -8.14 -20.17 0.92
C ILE A 430 -9.42 -20.13 0.09
N ILE A 431 -9.36 -19.47 -1.08
CA ILE A 431 -10.50 -19.30 -1.98
C ILE A 431 -10.98 -20.62 -2.54
N LEU A 432 -10.07 -21.51 -2.93
CA LEU A 432 -10.42 -22.88 -3.31
C LEU A 432 -11.19 -23.58 -2.17
N GLY A 433 -10.75 -23.38 -0.92
CA GLY A 433 -11.48 -23.82 0.26
C GLY A 433 -12.90 -23.26 0.34
N GLN A 434 -13.10 -21.97 0.01
CA GLN A 434 -14.41 -21.33 0.02
C GLN A 434 -15.34 -21.84 -1.09
N TYR A 435 -14.82 -22.14 -2.28
CA TYR A 435 -15.60 -22.80 -3.33
C TYR A 435 -16.02 -24.21 -2.91
N VAL A 436 -15.14 -24.98 -2.27
CA VAL A 436 -15.47 -26.30 -1.70
C VAL A 436 -16.56 -26.17 -0.63
N PHE A 437 -16.46 -25.16 0.24
CA PHE A 437 -17.47 -24.86 1.25
C PHE A 437 -18.82 -24.56 0.62
N PHE A 438 -18.87 -23.60 -0.30
CA PHE A 438 -20.09 -23.20 -1.01
C PHE A 438 -20.74 -24.39 -1.70
N TYR A 439 -19.97 -25.17 -2.45
CA TYR A 439 -20.47 -26.37 -3.14
C TYR A 439 -21.07 -27.39 -2.17
N ASN A 440 -20.40 -27.63 -1.03
CA ASN A 440 -20.88 -28.57 -0.03
C ASN A 440 -22.20 -28.11 0.61
N ILE A 441 -22.33 -26.82 0.92
CA ILE A 441 -23.58 -26.24 1.47
C ILE A 441 -24.68 -26.26 0.41
N TRP A 442 -24.40 -25.87 -0.83
CA TRP A 442 -25.37 -25.88 -1.92
C TRP A 442 -25.93 -27.28 -2.18
N LYS A 443 -25.06 -28.30 -2.27
CA LYS A 443 -25.49 -29.71 -2.41
C LYS A 443 -26.26 -30.23 -1.19
N THR A 444 -25.97 -29.72 0.01
CA THR A 444 -26.69 -30.08 1.23
C THR A 444 -28.18 -29.73 1.15
N LEU A 445 -28.54 -28.62 0.47
CA LEU A 445 -29.94 -28.21 0.33
C LEU A 445 -30.80 -29.22 -0.44
N GLY A 446 -30.19 -29.93 -1.40
CA GLY A 446 -30.83 -31.01 -2.17
C GLY A 446 -30.66 -32.41 -1.56
N ASN A 447 -30.02 -32.54 -0.39
CA ASN A 447 -29.70 -33.84 0.19
C ASN A 447 -30.90 -34.48 0.91
N LYS A 448 -30.72 -35.74 1.35
CA LYS A 448 -31.68 -36.46 2.18
C LYS A 448 -31.98 -35.69 3.47
N SER A 449 -33.23 -35.78 3.89
CA SER A 449 -33.63 -35.26 5.20
C SER A 449 -32.92 -36.05 6.28
N ALA A 450 -32.37 -35.35 7.26
CA ALA A 450 -31.76 -35.95 8.43
C ALA A 450 -32.80 -36.78 9.19
N PRO A 451 -32.39 -37.91 9.80
CA PRO A 451 -33.25 -38.67 10.71
C PRO A 451 -33.87 -37.71 11.73
N ALA A 452 -35.18 -37.85 11.97
CA ALA A 452 -35.83 -37.07 13.01
C ALA A 452 -35.03 -37.26 14.32
N PRO A 453 -34.66 -36.18 15.03
CA PRO A 453 -34.07 -36.35 16.35
C PRO A 453 -34.99 -37.22 17.19
N GLU A 454 -34.43 -38.11 18.03
CA GLU A 454 -35.23 -38.87 18.98
C GLU A 454 -36.16 -37.90 19.72
N PRO A 455 -37.45 -38.26 19.90
CA PRO A 455 -38.39 -37.38 20.57
C PRO A 455 -37.86 -37.07 21.96
N HIS A 456 -37.34 -35.85 22.13
CA HIS A 456 -37.10 -35.32 23.45
C HIS A 456 -38.48 -35.21 24.10
N GLU A 457 -38.71 -35.98 25.17
CA GLU A 457 -39.87 -35.76 26.02
C GLU A 457 -39.98 -34.27 26.32
N PRO A 458 -41.13 -33.63 26.06
CA PRO A 458 -41.33 -32.25 26.45
C PRO A 458 -41.06 -32.17 27.95
N ILE A 459 -40.03 -31.42 28.34
CA ILE A 459 -39.73 -31.16 29.74
C ILE A 459 -41.02 -30.56 30.32
N ALA A 460 -41.68 -31.30 31.20
CA ALA A 460 -42.91 -30.85 31.85
C ALA A 460 -42.66 -29.45 32.42
N PRO A 461 -43.58 -28.49 32.24
CA PRO A 461 -43.42 -27.15 32.78
C PRO A 461 -43.19 -27.27 34.29
N ARG A 462 -41.97 -26.96 34.75
CA ARG A 462 -41.63 -26.97 36.17
C ARG A 462 -42.62 -26.06 36.89
N LYS A 463 -43.37 -26.63 37.85
CA LYS A 463 -44.29 -25.87 38.70
C LYS A 463 -43.54 -24.68 39.31
N ARG A 464 -44.17 -23.50 39.20
CA ARG A 464 -43.66 -22.22 39.68
C ARG A 464 -43.49 -22.27 41.20
N GLU A 465 -42.24 -22.39 41.65
CA GLU A 465 -41.84 -21.84 42.95
C GLU A 465 -41.20 -20.46 42.74
N THR A 466 -41.73 -19.48 43.46
CA THR A 466 -41.32 -18.08 43.45
C THR A 466 -40.02 -17.92 44.22
N GLN A 467 -38.89 -17.92 43.51
CA GLN A 467 -37.61 -17.50 44.08
C GLN A 467 -37.22 -16.15 43.47
N LYS A 468 -36.94 -15.20 44.36
CA LYS A 468 -37.07 -13.74 44.21
C LYS A 468 -35.92 -13.03 43.46
N TYR A 469 -35.08 -13.75 42.72
CA TYR A 469 -33.97 -13.15 41.98
C TYR A 469 -34.22 -13.17 40.48
N ARG A 470 -34.64 -12.01 39.97
CA ARG A 470 -34.72 -11.69 38.55
C ARG A 470 -33.40 -10.99 38.22
N GLU A 471 -32.45 -11.66 37.58
CA GLU A 471 -31.36 -10.93 36.90
C GLU A 471 -32.05 -10.03 35.87
N SER A 472 -32.02 -8.74 36.14
CA SER A 472 -32.85 -7.79 35.42
C SER A 472 -32.10 -7.45 34.13
N VAL A 473 -32.76 -7.66 32.99
CA VAL A 473 -32.35 -7.07 31.69
C VAL A 473 -31.90 -5.60 31.88
N PRO A 474 -32.60 -4.78 32.69
CA PRO A 474 -32.12 -3.45 33.08
C PRO A 474 -30.67 -3.38 33.57
N LEU A 475 -30.18 -4.29 34.40
CA LEU A 475 -28.81 -4.21 34.93
C LEU A 475 -27.77 -4.28 33.81
N PHE A 476 -27.86 -5.30 32.95
CA PHE A 476 -26.91 -5.49 31.86
C PHE A 476 -27.06 -4.42 30.77
N ALA A 477 -28.30 -4.04 30.45
CA ALA A 477 -28.57 -3.01 29.46
C ALA A 477 -28.13 -1.62 29.94
N ILE A 478 -28.58 -1.17 31.12
CA ILE A 478 -28.31 0.17 31.65
C ILE A 478 -26.85 0.27 32.11
N GLY A 479 -26.33 -0.74 32.82
CA GLY A 479 -24.94 -0.74 33.28
C GLY A 479 -23.95 -0.79 32.11
N GLY A 480 -24.19 -1.68 31.14
CA GLY A 480 -23.37 -1.75 29.93
C GLY A 480 -23.44 -0.48 29.10
N LEU A 481 -24.65 0.05 28.86
CA LEU A 481 -24.84 1.30 28.11
C LEU A 481 -24.23 2.51 28.84
N GLY A 482 -24.34 2.58 30.17
CA GLY A 482 -23.74 3.67 30.96
C GLY A 482 -22.22 3.69 30.87
N LEU A 483 -21.56 2.52 30.94
CA LEU A 483 -20.12 2.40 30.74
C LEU A 483 -19.69 2.73 29.31
N PHE A 484 -20.48 2.29 28.32
CA PHE A 484 -20.24 2.64 26.93
C PHE A 484 -20.32 4.16 26.73
N LEU A 485 -21.42 4.79 27.16
CA LEU A 485 -21.66 6.22 26.98
C LEU A 485 -20.63 7.08 27.72
N SER A 486 -20.14 6.65 28.89
CA SER A 486 -19.07 7.38 29.59
C SER A 486 -17.76 7.34 28.81
N MET A 487 -17.40 6.21 28.18
CA MET A 487 -16.21 6.16 27.33
C MET A 487 -16.42 6.92 26.02
N VAL A 488 -17.60 6.86 25.40
CA VAL A 488 -17.94 7.69 24.22
C VAL A 488 -17.81 9.18 24.54
N PHE A 489 -18.27 9.60 25.72
CA PHE A 489 -18.08 10.97 26.19
C PHE A 489 -16.58 11.34 26.20
N ILE A 490 -15.73 10.48 26.75
CA ILE A 490 -14.28 10.74 26.87
C ILE A 490 -13.58 10.77 25.51
N VAL A 491 -13.91 9.86 24.58
CA VAL A 491 -13.11 9.66 23.35
C VAL A 491 -13.73 10.24 22.09
N VAL A 492 -14.98 10.69 22.14
CA VAL A 492 -15.68 11.30 21.00
C VAL A 492 -16.17 12.70 21.36
N LEU A 493 -17.04 12.83 22.37
CA LEU A 493 -17.68 14.12 22.66
C LEU A 493 -16.69 15.13 23.24
N LEU A 494 -15.83 14.73 24.16
CA LEU A 494 -14.85 15.62 24.77
C LEU A 494 -13.82 16.12 23.73
N PRO A 495 -13.23 15.28 22.85
CA PRO A 495 -12.43 15.76 21.74
C PRO A 495 -13.18 16.71 20.82
N HIS A 496 -14.43 16.41 20.46
CA HIS A 496 -15.26 17.30 19.61
C HIS A 496 -15.42 18.71 20.19
N LEU A 497 -15.50 18.81 21.52
CA LEU A 497 -15.60 20.10 22.21
C LEU A 497 -14.25 20.82 22.38
N LEU A 498 -13.13 20.09 22.39
CA LEU A 498 -11.80 20.61 22.75
C LEU A 498 -10.84 20.77 21.55
N MET A 499 -11.05 20.04 20.45
CA MET A 499 -10.19 20.05 19.27
C MET A 499 -10.55 21.23 18.36
N GLN A 500 -10.10 22.43 18.73
CA GLN A 500 -10.17 23.61 17.88
C GLN A 500 -8.76 23.98 17.44
N TYR A 501 -8.54 24.00 16.12
CA TYR A 501 -7.26 24.32 15.51
C TYR A 501 -7.48 25.35 14.41
N GLU A 502 -6.60 26.33 14.34
CA GLU A 502 -6.53 27.27 13.22
C GLU A 502 -5.83 26.61 12.02
N PRO A 503 -6.12 27.02 10.77
CA PRO A 503 -5.42 26.53 9.60
C PRO A 503 -3.92 26.88 9.68
N THR A 504 -3.07 25.95 9.27
CA THR A 504 -1.63 26.22 9.12
C THR A 504 -1.34 26.97 7.82
N GLU A 505 -0.10 27.42 7.64
CA GLU A 505 0.34 28.16 6.45
C GLU A 505 0.21 27.36 5.14
N ILE A 506 0.19 26.02 5.22
CA ILE A 506 0.03 25.16 4.04
C ILE A 506 -1.44 24.81 3.74
N SER A 507 -2.35 25.10 4.67
CA SER A 507 -3.78 24.79 4.54
C SER A 507 -4.55 25.96 3.95
N HIS A 508 -5.36 25.71 2.93
CA HIS A 508 -6.17 26.74 2.28
C HIS A 508 -7.46 26.12 1.69
N PRO A 509 -8.49 26.95 1.41
CA PRO A 509 -9.68 26.49 0.73
C PRO A 509 -9.35 25.96 -0.67
N TYR A 510 -9.91 24.80 -1.04
CA TYR A 510 -9.70 24.22 -2.36
C TYR A 510 -10.36 25.06 -3.47
N SER A 511 -9.66 25.26 -4.59
CA SER A 511 -10.26 25.75 -5.83
C SER A 511 -11.28 24.72 -6.38
N GLU A 512 -12.07 25.10 -7.39
CA GLU A 512 -13.04 24.20 -8.01
C GLU A 512 -12.34 22.97 -8.60
N GLU A 513 -11.22 23.17 -9.31
CA GLU A 513 -10.41 22.10 -9.91
C GLU A 513 -9.78 21.21 -8.84
N GLN A 514 -9.26 21.79 -7.76
CA GLN A 514 -8.69 21.03 -6.65
C GLN A 514 -9.75 20.20 -5.91
N ALA A 515 -10.94 20.77 -5.70
CA ALA A 515 -12.06 20.05 -5.08
C ALA A 515 -12.52 18.88 -5.94
N HIS A 516 -12.64 19.09 -7.27
CA HIS A 516 -12.99 18.02 -8.21
C HIS A 516 -11.89 16.94 -8.27
N GLY A 517 -10.62 17.34 -8.37
CA GLY A 517 -9.47 16.44 -8.32
C GLY A 517 -9.39 15.58 -7.07
N ARG A 518 -9.78 16.16 -5.92
CA ARG A 518 -9.87 15.45 -4.64
C ARG A 518 -10.98 14.40 -4.63
N GLU A 519 -12.13 14.67 -5.26
CA GLU A 519 -13.18 13.67 -5.44
C GLU A 519 -12.74 12.54 -6.39
N ILE A 520 -11.94 12.83 -7.41
CA ILE A 520 -11.31 11.81 -8.26
C ILE A 520 -10.34 10.96 -7.44
N TYR A 521 -9.48 11.58 -6.64
CA TYR A 521 -8.55 10.89 -5.72
C TYR A 521 -9.28 9.90 -4.81
N LYS A 522 -10.44 10.31 -4.24
CA LYS A 522 -11.31 9.45 -3.42
C LYS A 522 -11.95 8.33 -4.25
N SER A 523 -12.57 8.64 -5.38
CA SER A 523 -13.32 7.69 -6.20
C SER A 523 -12.44 6.61 -6.87
N MET A 524 -11.15 6.92 -7.08
CA MET A 524 -10.13 5.99 -7.55
C MET A 524 -9.46 5.22 -6.42
N GLY A 525 -9.75 5.56 -5.15
CA GLY A 525 -9.23 4.89 -3.96
C GLY A 525 -7.71 5.08 -3.77
N CYS A 526 -7.16 6.23 -4.15
CA CYS A 526 -5.73 6.52 -4.02
C CYS A 526 -5.27 6.49 -2.55
N VAL A 527 -6.15 6.87 -1.61
CA VAL A 527 -5.93 6.88 -0.15
C VAL A 527 -5.55 5.50 0.43
N TYR A 528 -5.90 4.41 -0.27
CA TYR A 528 -5.59 3.06 0.20
C TYR A 528 -4.16 2.62 -0.06
N CYS A 529 -3.44 3.33 -0.93
CA CYS A 529 -2.02 3.10 -1.20
C CYS A 529 -1.16 4.24 -0.65
N HIS A 530 -1.69 5.46 -0.67
CA HIS A 530 -0.98 6.69 -0.35
C HIS A 530 -1.54 7.32 0.93
N SER A 531 -0.69 7.43 1.96
CA SER A 531 -0.98 8.30 3.10
C SER A 531 -0.82 9.77 2.70
N GLN A 532 -1.57 10.64 3.36
CA GLN A 532 -1.32 12.09 3.34
C GLN A 532 -1.02 12.55 4.77
N PHE A 533 -0.03 11.89 5.39
CA PHE A 533 0.27 12.09 6.79
C PHE A 533 1.75 11.79 7.08
N VAL A 534 2.53 12.85 7.34
CA VAL A 534 3.96 12.78 7.67
C VAL A 534 4.12 12.64 9.18
N ARG A 535 4.74 11.54 9.61
CA ARG A 535 5.01 11.21 11.01
C ARG A 535 6.31 11.87 11.49
N PRO A 536 6.50 12.11 12.79
CA PRO A 536 7.76 12.64 13.34
C PRO A 536 9.03 11.88 12.93
N GLN A 537 8.92 10.57 12.73
CA GLN A 537 10.00 9.66 12.35
C GLN A 537 10.19 9.49 10.84
N ASP A 538 9.34 10.11 10.02
CA ASP A 538 9.44 10.01 8.56
C ASP A 538 10.56 10.90 8.04
N TRP A 539 11.66 10.28 7.59
CA TRP A 539 12.82 10.98 7.09
C TRP A 539 12.66 11.39 5.61
N GLY A 540 13.03 12.64 5.29
CA GLY A 540 13.13 13.13 3.91
C GLY A 540 11.80 13.33 3.18
N ILE A 541 10.66 13.30 3.88
CA ILE A 541 9.32 13.43 3.30
C ILE A 541 8.74 14.85 3.46
N GLY A 542 9.27 15.64 4.40
CA GLY A 542 8.83 17.01 4.64
C GLY A 542 8.64 17.31 6.13
N ASN A 543 7.88 18.36 6.43
CA ASN A 543 7.56 18.74 7.81
C ASN A 543 6.60 17.71 8.45
N THR A 544 6.70 17.50 9.75
CA THR A 544 5.71 16.69 10.47
C THR A 544 4.33 17.32 10.37
N SER A 545 3.31 16.52 10.03
CA SER A 545 1.95 17.02 9.87
C SER A 545 1.38 17.57 11.19
N MET A 546 0.69 18.69 11.11
CA MET A 546 0.02 19.38 12.22
C MET A 546 -1.50 19.27 12.07
N PRO A 547 -2.29 19.44 13.16
CA PRO A 547 -3.74 19.35 13.07
C PRO A 547 -4.35 20.36 12.09
N GLY A 548 -3.79 21.58 12.04
CA GLY A 548 -4.24 22.67 11.17
C GLY A 548 -3.98 22.43 9.68
N ASP A 549 -3.14 21.47 9.30
CA ASP A 549 -2.88 21.15 7.88
C ASP A 549 -4.16 20.63 7.20
N TYR A 550 -5.00 19.94 7.97
CA TYR A 550 -6.22 19.28 7.52
C TYR A 550 -7.47 20.15 7.71
N TYR A 551 -7.33 21.45 8.04
CA TYR A 551 -8.47 22.31 8.41
C TYR A 551 -9.61 22.30 7.38
N TYR A 552 -9.27 22.35 6.08
CA TYR A 552 -10.24 22.34 4.98
C TYR A 552 -10.58 20.92 4.46
N ASP A 553 -10.02 19.86 5.03
CA ASP A 553 -10.25 18.49 4.57
C ASP A 553 -11.56 17.91 5.08
N ARG A 554 -12.35 17.34 4.15
CA ARG A 554 -13.59 16.61 4.44
C ARG A 554 -13.74 15.41 3.47
N PRO A 555 -13.59 14.15 3.92
CA PRO A 555 -13.02 13.71 5.20
C PRO A 555 -11.51 13.87 5.24
N HIS A 556 -10.86 13.55 6.37
CA HIS A 556 -9.41 13.35 6.41
C HIS A 556 -8.94 12.24 5.43
N LEU A 557 -7.75 12.36 4.85
CA LEU A 557 -7.15 11.35 3.94
C LEU A 557 -5.80 10.80 4.44
N LEU A 558 -5.67 10.66 5.76
CA LEU A 558 -4.43 10.23 6.42
C LEU A 558 -3.89 8.87 5.95
N GLY A 559 -4.78 7.97 5.48
CA GLY A 559 -4.42 6.61 5.07
C GLY A 559 -4.01 5.71 6.25
N THR A 560 -3.85 4.41 5.98
CA THR A 560 -3.55 3.38 7.01
C THR A 560 -2.48 2.38 6.58
N GLU A 561 -2.03 2.49 5.33
CA GLU A 561 -1.01 1.67 4.70
C GLU A 561 -0.20 2.54 3.71
N ARG A 562 1.07 2.20 3.52
CA ARG A 562 1.95 2.76 2.48
C ARG A 562 2.36 1.68 1.49
N THR A 563 1.48 1.44 0.53
CA THR A 563 1.80 0.69 -0.70
C THR A 563 2.21 1.62 -1.85
N GLY A 564 2.22 2.93 -1.61
CA GLY A 564 2.85 3.98 -2.39
C GLY A 564 3.52 4.99 -1.45
N PRO A 565 4.28 5.96 -2.00
CA PRO A 565 4.86 7.04 -1.19
C PRO A 565 3.76 7.87 -0.50
N ASP A 566 4.11 8.52 0.60
CA ASP A 566 3.28 9.55 1.21
C ASP A 566 3.14 10.75 0.25
N LEU A 567 1.95 11.35 0.19
CA LEU A 567 1.64 12.45 -0.71
C LEU A 567 1.36 13.78 0.01
N ALA A 568 1.43 13.84 1.34
CA ALA A 568 1.05 15.03 2.11
C ALA A 568 1.79 16.30 1.68
N GLN A 569 3.03 16.15 1.21
CA GLN A 569 3.90 17.25 0.78
C GLN A 569 4.54 17.00 -0.59
N ILE A 570 3.83 16.29 -1.47
CA ILE A 570 4.36 15.94 -2.80
C ILE A 570 4.29 17.09 -3.81
N GLY A 571 3.52 18.13 -3.52
CA GLY A 571 3.30 19.27 -4.40
C GLY A 571 4.60 19.91 -4.88
N GLY A 572 4.73 20.11 -6.18
CA GLY A 572 5.89 20.72 -6.80
C GLY A 572 7.18 19.90 -6.73
N ILE A 573 7.14 18.64 -6.29
CA ILE A 573 8.31 17.75 -6.33
C ILE A 573 8.57 17.25 -7.76
N ARG A 574 7.50 17.07 -8.56
CA ARG A 574 7.59 16.60 -9.94
C ARG A 574 6.77 17.49 -10.88
N PRO A 575 7.18 17.68 -12.15
CA PRO A 575 6.39 18.44 -13.11
C PRO A 575 5.00 17.84 -13.32
N THR A 576 3.99 18.69 -13.56
CA THR A 576 2.61 18.24 -13.85
C THR A 576 2.57 17.20 -14.96
N LEU A 577 3.32 17.40 -16.05
CA LEU A 577 3.39 16.45 -17.15
C LEU A 577 3.92 15.07 -16.73
N TRP A 578 4.91 15.03 -15.82
CA TRP A 578 5.41 13.76 -15.28
C TRP A 578 4.30 13.02 -14.53
N ASN A 579 3.53 13.73 -13.70
CA ASN A 579 2.47 13.09 -12.92
C ASN A 579 1.33 12.60 -13.83
N ILE A 580 0.92 13.38 -14.84
CA ILE A 580 -0.09 12.95 -15.84
C ILE A 580 0.39 11.65 -16.51
N GLN A 581 1.66 11.63 -16.94
CA GLN A 581 2.24 10.44 -17.56
C GLN A 581 2.34 9.27 -16.57
N HIS A 582 2.61 9.53 -15.30
CA HIS A 582 2.60 8.53 -14.24
C HIS A 582 1.19 7.99 -13.97
N HIS A 583 0.13 8.79 -14.01
CA HIS A 583 -1.24 8.29 -13.87
C HIS A 583 -1.67 7.48 -15.09
N LYS A 584 -1.38 7.95 -16.31
CA LYS A 584 -1.72 7.26 -17.56
C LYS A 584 -0.91 5.98 -17.78
N ASN A 585 0.37 6.00 -17.46
CA ASN A 585 1.25 4.85 -17.56
C ASN A 585 2.37 4.92 -16.51
N PRO A 586 2.11 4.45 -15.27
CA PRO A 586 3.06 4.56 -14.16
C PRO A 586 4.44 3.99 -14.48
N ARG A 587 4.47 2.90 -15.27
CA ARG A 587 5.69 2.18 -15.64
C ARG A 587 6.54 2.90 -16.69
N SER A 588 5.99 3.88 -17.42
CA SER A 588 6.76 4.67 -18.40
C SER A 588 7.75 5.63 -17.74
N VAL A 589 7.44 6.12 -16.54
CA VAL A 589 8.29 7.05 -15.78
C VAL A 589 8.80 6.47 -14.46
N SER A 590 8.23 5.34 -14.03
CA SER A 590 8.68 4.56 -12.89
C SER A 590 8.57 3.05 -13.21
N PRO A 591 9.58 2.45 -13.88
CA PRO A 591 9.52 1.07 -14.37
C PRO A 591 9.14 0.01 -13.33
N GLY A 592 9.46 0.26 -12.04
CA GLY A 592 9.13 -0.62 -10.93
C GLY A 592 7.77 -0.39 -10.26
N SER A 593 6.95 0.54 -10.77
CA SER A 593 5.71 0.96 -10.11
C SER A 593 4.64 -0.14 -10.10
N ILE A 594 4.09 -0.39 -8.91
CA ILE A 594 2.92 -1.26 -8.68
C ILE A 594 1.59 -0.50 -8.78
N MET A 595 1.63 0.80 -9.10
CA MET A 595 0.43 1.62 -9.26
C MET A 595 -0.41 1.11 -10.46
N PRO A 596 -1.75 1.08 -10.33
CA PRO A 596 -2.64 0.85 -11.45
C PRO A 596 -2.49 1.94 -12.53
N ASN A 597 -2.84 1.59 -13.76
CA ASN A 597 -2.95 2.54 -14.88
C ASN A 597 -4.34 3.21 -14.83
N PHE A 598 -4.39 4.53 -15.00
CA PHE A 598 -5.60 5.36 -15.00
C PHE A 598 -5.87 6.07 -16.34
N SER A 599 -5.38 5.52 -17.46
CA SER A 599 -5.54 6.05 -18.83
C SER A 599 -6.99 6.13 -19.32
N PHE A 600 -7.93 5.49 -18.63
CA PHE A 600 -9.37 5.62 -18.90
C PHE A 600 -9.99 6.88 -18.29
N ILE A 601 -9.28 7.59 -17.40
CA ILE A 601 -9.74 8.87 -16.84
C ILE A 601 -9.62 9.94 -17.94
N PRO A 602 -10.66 10.77 -18.17
CA PRO A 602 -10.60 11.88 -19.11
C PRO A 602 -9.42 12.83 -18.83
N ASP A 603 -8.88 13.46 -19.88
CA ASP A 603 -7.72 14.35 -19.73
C ASP A 603 -7.99 15.53 -18.78
N GLN A 604 -9.20 16.10 -18.81
CA GLN A 604 -9.58 17.18 -17.88
C GLN A 604 -9.61 16.70 -16.43
N ASP A 605 -10.24 15.56 -16.17
CA ASP A 605 -10.28 14.94 -14.84
C ASP A 605 -8.86 14.63 -14.32
N LEU A 606 -7.95 14.22 -15.20
CA LEU A 606 -6.53 14.05 -14.83
C LEU A 606 -5.88 15.38 -14.47
N LEU A 607 -6.16 16.47 -15.21
CA LEU A 607 -5.64 17.80 -14.87
C LEU A 607 -6.16 18.28 -13.52
N ASP A 608 -7.43 18.05 -13.21
CA ASP A 608 -8.04 18.42 -11.93
C ASP A 608 -7.43 17.59 -10.78
N LEU A 609 -7.25 16.28 -10.98
CA LEU A 609 -6.52 15.41 -10.04
C LEU A 609 -5.09 15.91 -9.80
N GLU A 610 -4.40 16.34 -10.85
CA GLU A 610 -3.08 16.94 -10.72
C GLU A 610 -3.10 18.28 -10.00
N ALA A 611 -4.09 19.12 -10.22
CA ALA A 611 -4.25 20.38 -9.50
C ALA A 611 -4.37 20.12 -8.00
N TYR A 612 -5.10 19.07 -7.60
CA TYR A 612 -5.15 18.64 -6.21
C TYR A 612 -3.80 18.10 -5.70
N ILE A 613 -3.15 17.17 -6.41
CA ILE A 613 -1.89 16.55 -5.98
C ILE A 613 -0.74 17.56 -5.90
N GLN A 614 -0.63 18.46 -6.89
CA GLN A 614 0.39 19.51 -6.92
C GLN A 614 0.25 20.52 -5.78
N ASN A 615 -0.93 20.60 -5.20
CA ASN A 615 -1.24 21.52 -4.14
C ASN A 615 -0.95 20.96 -2.72
N LEU A 616 -0.77 19.65 -2.59
CA LEU A 616 -0.46 19.01 -1.32
C LEU A 616 0.91 19.47 -0.79
N GLY A 617 0.92 20.12 0.38
CA GLY A 617 2.14 20.63 1.04
C GLY A 617 2.39 22.13 0.88
N GLY A 618 1.46 22.88 0.28
CA GLY A 618 1.43 24.34 0.37
C GLY A 618 2.60 25.06 -0.33
N ARG A 619 2.88 24.71 -1.58
CA ARG A 619 3.80 25.52 -2.40
C ARG A 619 2.98 26.45 -3.29
N ASN A 620 3.26 27.75 -3.23
CA ASN A 620 2.90 28.70 -4.28
C ASN A 620 3.58 28.23 -5.57
N LEU A 621 2.92 27.37 -6.33
CA LEU A 621 3.41 26.87 -7.60
C LEU A 621 2.70 27.65 -8.70
N GLU A 622 3.27 28.81 -9.04
CA GLU A 622 3.17 29.25 -10.41
C GLU A 622 3.77 28.12 -11.27
N THR A 623 2.91 27.42 -11.99
CA THR A 623 3.15 26.17 -12.74
C THR A 623 4.21 26.27 -13.83
N GLN A 624 4.90 27.40 -13.97
CA GLN A 624 5.87 27.66 -15.02
C GLN A 624 7.27 28.04 -14.52
N ASN A 625 7.49 28.21 -13.21
CA ASN A 625 8.75 28.77 -12.68
C ASN A 625 9.54 27.87 -11.72
N PHE A 626 9.26 26.56 -11.63
CA PHE A 626 10.01 25.73 -10.68
C PHE A 626 11.41 25.35 -11.20
N GLN A 627 12.42 26.11 -10.77
CA GLN A 627 13.72 25.56 -10.40
C GLN A 627 13.65 25.11 -8.93
N PRO A 628 14.30 24.02 -8.50
CA PRO A 628 14.36 23.63 -7.10
C PRO A 628 14.98 24.77 -6.28
N LEU A 629 14.48 25.02 -5.06
CA LEU A 629 15.05 26.01 -4.15
C LEU A 629 16.55 25.74 -3.98
N VAL A 630 17.35 26.61 -4.60
CA VAL A 630 18.80 26.63 -4.45
C VAL A 630 19.08 27.23 -3.07
N PRO A 631 19.86 26.57 -2.19
CA PRO A 631 20.19 27.13 -0.89
C PRO A 631 20.78 28.54 -1.02
N GLU A 632 20.48 29.42 -0.07
CA GLU A 632 20.91 30.84 -0.08
C GLU A 632 22.38 31.06 -0.47
N PRO A 633 23.38 30.24 -0.03
CA PRO A 633 24.78 30.41 -0.44
C PRO A 633 25.05 30.27 -1.95
N TYR A 634 24.16 29.58 -2.66
CA TYR A 634 24.29 29.28 -4.09
C TYR A 634 23.28 30.06 -4.93
N SER A 635 22.19 30.56 -4.33
CA SER A 635 21.12 31.23 -5.04
C SER A 635 21.58 32.55 -5.67
N GLY A 636 21.19 32.80 -6.92
CA GLY A 636 21.53 34.04 -7.62
C GLY A 636 22.99 34.13 -8.09
N GLN A 637 23.79 33.08 -7.90
CA GLN A 637 25.12 33.01 -8.49
C GLN A 637 25.04 32.97 -10.01
N LYS A 638 25.92 33.73 -10.66
CA LYS A 638 26.02 33.80 -12.12
C LYS A 638 27.31 33.12 -12.55
N ASN A 639 27.25 32.47 -13.71
CA ASN A 639 28.45 31.92 -14.33
C ASN A 639 29.41 33.10 -14.65
N PRO A 640 30.62 33.15 -14.06
CA PRO A 640 31.59 34.22 -14.33
C PRO A 640 32.04 34.26 -15.80
N TYR A 641 31.83 33.16 -16.53
CA TYR A 641 32.13 33.03 -17.95
C TYR A 641 30.95 33.36 -18.87
N ALA A 642 29.82 33.84 -18.33
CA ALA A 642 28.62 34.12 -19.12
C ALA A 642 28.88 35.07 -20.30
N ASP A 643 29.71 36.12 -20.11
CA ASP A 643 30.02 37.07 -21.17
C ASP A 643 30.84 36.44 -22.31
N ILE A 644 31.75 35.52 -21.99
CA ILE A 644 32.53 34.76 -22.99
C ILE A 644 31.59 33.86 -23.80
N ILE A 645 30.66 33.18 -23.12
CA ILE A 645 29.69 32.26 -23.74
C ILE A 645 28.70 33.00 -24.63
N ILE A 646 28.14 34.13 -24.16
CA ILE A 646 27.14 34.92 -24.89
C ILE A 646 27.75 35.57 -26.14
N ASN A 647 29.00 36.04 -26.05
CA ASN A 647 29.67 36.77 -27.13
C ASN A 647 30.54 35.89 -28.03
N VAL A 648 30.44 34.56 -27.93
CA VAL A 648 31.30 33.62 -28.68
C VAL A 648 31.44 33.98 -30.16
N ASN A 649 30.35 34.35 -30.83
CA ASN A 649 30.31 34.64 -32.27
C ASN A 649 30.64 36.09 -32.64
N SER A 650 31.13 36.89 -31.71
CA SER A 650 31.37 38.34 -31.93
C SER A 650 32.72 38.63 -32.60
N SER A 651 33.75 37.81 -32.38
CA SER A 651 35.08 37.95 -33.00
C SER A 651 35.88 36.63 -32.96
N ASN A 652 36.99 36.57 -33.71
CA ASN A 652 37.92 35.43 -33.63
C ASN A 652 38.55 35.29 -32.23
N GLU A 653 38.76 36.41 -31.53
CA GLU A 653 39.31 36.43 -30.17
C GLU A 653 38.30 35.88 -29.15
N SER A 654 37.01 36.22 -29.28
CA SER A 654 35.95 35.68 -28.41
C SER A 654 35.74 34.18 -28.66
N MET A 655 35.86 33.72 -29.90
CA MET A 655 35.88 32.30 -30.22
C MET A 655 37.05 31.61 -29.53
N ALA A 656 38.29 32.09 -29.72
CA ALA A 656 39.47 31.49 -29.08
C ALA A 656 39.36 31.42 -27.55
N ALA A 657 38.85 32.48 -26.90
CA ALA A 657 38.63 32.51 -25.46
C ALA A 657 37.59 31.48 -24.98
N TYR A 658 36.46 31.35 -25.70
CA TYR A 658 35.46 30.32 -25.41
C TYR A 658 36.01 28.90 -25.67
N ALA A 659 36.85 28.73 -26.69
CA ALA A 659 37.51 27.46 -26.98
C ALA A 659 38.40 26.99 -25.82
N GLY A 660 39.25 27.88 -25.30
CA GLY A 660 40.10 27.60 -24.15
C GLY A 660 39.29 27.21 -22.91
N LEU A 661 38.23 27.96 -22.61
CA LEU A 661 37.32 27.67 -21.51
C LEU A 661 36.69 26.27 -21.62
N VAL A 662 36.17 25.93 -22.80
CA VAL A 662 35.52 24.64 -23.07
C VAL A 662 36.54 23.49 -23.00
N ALA A 663 37.76 23.69 -23.49
CA ALA A 663 38.83 22.70 -23.45
C ALA A 663 39.28 22.37 -22.01
N GLU A 664 39.46 23.40 -21.18
CA GLU A 664 39.76 23.24 -19.76
C GLU A 664 38.61 22.51 -19.04
N GLY A 665 37.36 22.96 -19.25
CA GLY A 665 36.17 22.33 -18.69
C GLY A 665 36.00 20.87 -19.09
N LYS A 666 36.25 20.54 -20.37
CA LYS A 666 36.22 19.18 -20.91
C LYS A 666 37.24 18.28 -20.21
N THR A 667 38.47 18.75 -20.03
CA THR A 667 39.53 18.01 -19.33
C THR A 667 39.12 17.66 -17.90
N LEU A 668 38.55 18.64 -17.19
CA LEU A 668 38.08 18.45 -15.81
C LEU A 668 36.89 17.50 -15.74
N PHE A 669 35.92 17.61 -16.66
CA PHE A 669 34.77 16.72 -16.74
C PHE A 669 35.20 15.27 -17.00
N VAL A 670 36.17 15.03 -17.88
CA VAL A 670 36.70 13.69 -18.19
C VAL A 670 37.31 13.04 -16.95
N GLN A 671 38.06 13.79 -16.16
CA GLN A 671 38.72 13.27 -14.96
C GLN A 671 37.74 12.95 -13.82
N ARG A 672 36.60 13.66 -13.74
CA ARG A 672 35.74 13.65 -12.53
C ARG A 672 34.33 13.15 -12.77
N CYS A 673 33.72 13.53 -13.89
CA CYS A 673 32.29 13.34 -14.14
C CYS A 673 32.01 12.22 -15.16
N LEU A 674 32.88 12.03 -16.14
CA LEU A 674 32.72 11.05 -17.23
C LEU A 674 32.46 9.61 -16.76
N PRO A 675 33.12 9.07 -15.72
CA PRO A 675 32.88 7.70 -15.29
C PRO A 675 31.41 7.42 -14.96
N CYS A 676 30.67 8.40 -14.45
CA CYS A 676 29.25 8.27 -14.12
C CYS A 676 28.34 8.82 -15.22
N HIS A 677 28.62 10.01 -15.75
CA HIS A 677 27.71 10.70 -16.67
C HIS A 677 27.92 10.36 -18.16
N GLY A 678 29.05 9.74 -18.51
CA GLY A 678 29.41 9.44 -19.89
C GLY A 678 29.89 10.67 -20.67
N ALA A 679 30.52 10.45 -21.82
CA ALA A 679 31.14 11.53 -22.62
C ALA A 679 30.13 12.51 -23.23
N SER A 680 28.87 12.08 -23.42
CA SER A 680 27.75 12.89 -23.90
C SER A 680 26.85 13.44 -22.80
N GLY A 681 27.22 13.24 -21.52
CA GLY A 681 26.43 13.66 -20.38
C GLY A 681 25.12 12.87 -20.17
N ASN A 682 24.85 11.82 -20.94
CA ASN A 682 23.55 11.12 -20.94
C ASN A 682 23.30 10.17 -19.74
N GLY A 683 24.20 10.15 -18.75
CA GLY A 683 24.07 9.32 -17.55
C GLY A 683 24.52 7.87 -17.72
N GLN A 684 25.05 7.50 -18.90
CA GLN A 684 25.46 6.12 -19.21
C GLN A 684 26.98 5.90 -19.12
N GLY A 685 27.65 6.57 -18.18
CA GLY A 685 29.08 6.36 -17.98
C GLY A 685 29.43 4.90 -17.64
N PRO A 686 30.70 4.49 -17.83
CA PRO A 686 31.16 3.14 -17.54
C PRO A 686 30.79 2.62 -16.13
N TYR A 687 30.74 3.53 -15.16
CA TYR A 687 30.42 3.26 -13.76
C TYR A 687 28.92 3.40 -13.44
N ALA A 688 28.10 3.93 -14.36
CA ALA A 688 26.67 4.16 -14.17
C ALA A 688 25.87 2.89 -13.85
N ARG A 689 26.35 1.73 -14.32
CA ARG A 689 25.73 0.41 -14.08
C ARG A 689 26.08 -0.18 -12.71
N HIS A 690 27.07 0.39 -12.03
CA HIS A 690 27.62 -0.12 -10.78
C HIS A 690 27.17 0.69 -9.56
N VAL A 691 26.30 1.68 -9.76
CA VAL A 691 25.74 2.54 -8.70
C VAL A 691 24.24 2.29 -8.54
N ASN A 692 23.76 2.30 -7.29
CA ASN A 692 22.37 1.97 -6.96
C ASN A 692 21.34 2.97 -7.51
N THR A 693 21.74 4.23 -7.67
CA THR A 693 20.92 5.29 -8.28
C THR A 693 21.58 5.68 -9.59
N HIS A 694 20.86 5.50 -10.70
CA HIS A 694 21.40 5.78 -12.02
C HIS A 694 21.80 7.27 -12.12
N PRO A 695 23.00 7.59 -12.65
CA PRO A 695 23.42 8.96 -12.87
C PRO A 695 22.45 9.72 -13.76
N ALA A 696 22.30 11.02 -13.48
CA ALA A 696 21.37 11.85 -14.24
C ALA A 696 21.83 12.02 -15.70
N ASN A 697 20.86 11.98 -16.62
CA ASN A 697 21.04 12.52 -17.97
C ASN A 697 21.15 14.05 -17.87
N LEU A 698 22.37 14.57 -18.03
CA LEU A 698 22.68 15.99 -17.93
C LEU A 698 21.99 16.80 -19.02
N ASN A 699 21.70 16.20 -20.17
CA ASN A 699 21.05 16.88 -21.29
C ASN A 699 19.61 17.26 -20.90
N GLU A 700 18.87 16.27 -20.40
CA GLU A 700 17.51 16.47 -19.86
C GLU A 700 17.54 17.32 -18.59
N ARG A 701 18.55 17.13 -17.73
CA ARG A 701 18.66 17.83 -16.45
C ARG A 701 18.87 19.33 -16.65
N ILE A 702 19.76 19.73 -17.55
CA ILE A 702 20.07 21.13 -17.84
C ILE A 702 18.90 21.76 -18.61
N SER A 703 18.27 21.03 -19.54
CA SER A 703 17.09 21.49 -20.28
C SER A 703 15.87 21.74 -19.38
N ASN A 704 15.61 20.83 -18.43
CA ASN A 704 14.48 20.94 -17.50
C ASN A 704 14.76 21.93 -16.35
N PHE A 705 16.03 22.27 -16.11
CA PHE A 705 16.47 23.17 -15.04
C PHE A 705 17.51 24.18 -15.55
N PRO A 706 17.11 25.19 -16.36
CA PRO A 706 18.04 26.12 -17.01
C PRO A 706 18.79 27.08 -16.07
N GLY A 707 18.44 27.13 -14.77
CA GLY A 707 19.14 27.96 -13.78
C GLY A 707 20.60 27.52 -13.57
N VAL A 708 21.55 28.44 -13.72
CA VAL A 708 23.00 28.15 -13.56
C VAL A 708 23.39 27.92 -12.10
N ASP A 709 22.68 28.56 -11.18
CA ASP A 709 22.87 28.44 -9.72
C ASP A 709 22.49 27.05 -9.21
N TYR A 710 21.44 26.46 -9.79
CA TYR A 710 21.04 25.10 -9.47
C TYR A 710 22.09 24.06 -9.89
N GLN A 711 22.61 24.17 -11.11
CA GLN A 711 23.67 23.25 -11.57
C GLN A 711 24.94 23.44 -10.74
N PHE A 712 25.32 24.69 -10.46
CA PHE A 712 26.45 25.01 -9.59
C PHE A 712 26.33 24.36 -8.22
N TRP A 713 25.18 24.51 -7.57
CA TRP A 713 24.92 23.84 -6.31
C TRP A 713 25.05 22.32 -6.39
N ARG A 714 24.48 21.67 -7.42
CA ARG A 714 24.52 20.20 -7.56
C ARG A 714 25.91 19.67 -7.82
N VAL A 715 26.72 20.37 -8.60
CA VAL A 715 28.13 19.98 -8.78
C VAL A 715 28.91 20.23 -7.49
N MET A 716 28.71 21.36 -6.81
CA MET A 716 29.40 21.69 -5.55
C MET A 716 29.13 20.68 -4.42
N GLU A 717 27.87 20.37 -4.16
CA GLU A 717 27.43 19.57 -3.00
C GLU A 717 27.11 18.11 -3.35
N GLY A 718 27.17 17.74 -4.62
CA GLY A 718 26.67 16.45 -5.09
C GLY A 718 25.15 16.32 -4.93
N VAL A 719 24.66 15.09 -5.08
CA VAL A 719 23.22 14.78 -4.93
C VAL A 719 23.03 13.78 -3.80
N PRO A 720 22.42 14.20 -2.67
CA PRO A 720 22.14 13.31 -1.55
C PRO A 720 21.37 12.05 -1.99
N GLY A 721 21.80 10.88 -1.50
CA GLY A 721 21.21 9.59 -1.87
C GLY A 721 21.66 9.03 -3.23
N THR A 722 22.66 9.64 -3.86
CA THR A 722 23.31 9.12 -5.08
C THR A 722 24.80 8.86 -4.83
N ALA A 723 25.49 8.29 -5.81
CA ALA A 723 26.94 8.13 -5.79
C ALA A 723 27.70 9.41 -6.20
N MET A 724 27.00 10.53 -6.48
CA MET A 724 27.64 11.78 -6.89
C MET A 724 28.39 12.43 -5.70
N PRO A 725 29.72 12.59 -5.78
CA PRO A 725 30.51 13.17 -4.69
C PRO A 725 30.23 14.66 -4.48
N THR A 726 30.54 15.17 -3.28
CA THR A 726 30.59 16.60 -2.96
C THR A 726 31.90 17.21 -3.51
N TRP A 727 31.87 17.79 -4.70
CA TRP A 727 33.10 18.23 -5.38
C TRP A 727 33.81 19.42 -4.74
N ARG A 728 33.10 20.25 -3.96
CA ARG A 728 33.71 21.38 -3.21
C ARG A 728 34.87 20.98 -2.27
N LEU A 729 34.95 19.69 -1.91
CA LEU A 729 36.02 19.15 -1.07
C LEU A 729 37.33 18.91 -1.84
N SER A 730 37.28 18.93 -3.17
CA SER A 730 38.41 18.55 -4.03
C SER A 730 38.63 19.47 -5.24
N LEU A 731 37.65 20.31 -5.58
CA LEU A 731 37.69 21.28 -6.68
C LEU A 731 37.37 22.69 -6.15
N THR A 732 37.92 23.71 -6.81
CA THR A 732 37.59 25.12 -6.56
C THR A 732 36.32 25.52 -7.31
N GLU A 733 35.68 26.62 -6.90
CA GLU A 733 34.51 27.16 -7.60
C GLU A 733 34.80 27.49 -9.06
N ASP A 734 35.98 28.05 -9.36
CA ASP A 734 36.45 28.33 -10.72
C ASP A 734 36.42 27.06 -11.59
N THR A 735 37.03 25.98 -11.10
CA THR A 735 37.08 24.68 -11.77
C THR A 735 35.67 24.13 -12.02
N ILE A 736 34.75 24.30 -11.06
CA ILE A 736 33.36 23.86 -11.19
C ILE A 736 32.61 24.69 -12.23
N TRP A 737 32.83 26.01 -12.29
CA TRP A 737 32.26 26.86 -13.33
C TRP A 737 32.78 26.51 -14.73
N LYS A 738 34.04 26.10 -14.86
CA LYS A 738 34.59 25.58 -16.13
C LYS A 738 33.91 24.25 -16.53
N ILE A 739 33.70 23.34 -15.58
CA ILE A 739 32.95 22.08 -15.81
C ILE A 739 31.52 22.39 -16.28
N ILE A 740 30.78 23.26 -15.58
CA ILE A 740 29.40 23.62 -15.92
C ILE A 740 29.32 24.31 -17.28
N SER A 741 30.31 25.14 -17.62
CA SER A 741 30.42 25.78 -18.93
C SER A 741 30.59 24.74 -20.04
N TYR A 742 31.36 23.68 -19.80
CA TYR A 742 31.45 22.53 -20.71
C TYR A 742 30.15 21.72 -20.77
N GLU A 743 29.50 21.43 -19.64
CA GLU A 743 28.24 20.66 -19.59
C GLU A 743 27.11 21.29 -20.42
N ARG A 744 27.08 22.63 -20.50
CA ARG A 744 26.12 23.36 -21.36
C ARG A 744 26.28 23.06 -22.85
N THR A 745 27.46 22.63 -23.29
CA THR A 745 27.69 22.23 -24.68
C THR A 745 26.88 21.00 -25.10
N PHE A 746 26.37 20.21 -24.14
CA PHE A 746 25.53 19.05 -24.43
C PHE A 746 24.08 19.38 -24.82
N VAL A 747 23.59 20.59 -24.52
CA VAL A 747 22.17 20.96 -24.69
C VAL A 747 21.97 21.99 -25.80
N ASP A 748 22.77 23.05 -25.83
CA ASP A 748 22.39 24.24 -26.59
C ASP A 748 22.95 24.28 -28.02
N GLY A 749 23.84 23.36 -28.41
CA GLY A 749 24.50 23.39 -29.73
C GLY A 749 25.25 24.70 -30.03
N ILE A 750 25.46 25.55 -29.02
CA ILE A 750 26.11 26.86 -29.13
C ILE A 750 27.59 26.62 -29.40
N VAL A 751 27.94 26.71 -30.69
CA VAL A 751 29.29 26.82 -31.25
C VAL A 751 30.26 25.79 -30.67
N ARG A 752 30.42 24.65 -31.35
CA ARG A 752 31.60 23.81 -31.11
C ARG A 752 32.83 24.59 -31.54
N VAL A 753 33.56 25.15 -30.59
CA VAL A 753 34.79 25.83 -30.92
C VAL A 753 35.91 24.84 -31.16
N VAL A 754 36.70 25.17 -32.16
CA VAL A 754 38.03 24.66 -32.51
C VAL A 754 39.00 25.20 -31.43
N PRO A 755 39.41 24.42 -30.41
CA PRO A 755 40.43 24.86 -29.47
C PRO A 755 41.79 24.68 -30.14
N GLY A 756 42.52 25.77 -30.31
CA GLY A 756 43.76 25.84 -31.09
C GLY A 756 45.00 25.16 -30.50
N ASP A 757 44.85 24.05 -29.78
CA ASP A 757 45.98 23.35 -29.15
C ASP A 757 46.36 22.02 -29.83
N PHE A 758 45.44 21.33 -30.54
CA PHE A 758 45.77 20.09 -31.28
C PHE A 758 44.91 19.89 -32.54
N SER A 759 45.58 19.75 -33.68
CA SER A 759 45.01 19.61 -35.02
C SER A 759 45.25 18.21 -35.60
N ASP A 760 44.44 17.80 -36.58
CA ASP A 760 44.70 16.59 -37.37
C ASP A 760 46.08 16.66 -38.06
N SER A 761 46.59 17.87 -38.37
CA SER A 761 47.97 18.07 -38.86
C SER A 761 49.05 17.77 -37.81
N GLU A 762 48.81 18.03 -36.53
CA GLU A 762 49.76 17.66 -35.46
C GLU A 762 49.73 16.16 -35.17
N ALA A 763 48.59 15.49 -35.39
CA ALA A 763 48.52 14.04 -35.35
C ALA A 763 49.41 13.42 -36.45
N GLU A 764 49.44 14.01 -37.65
CA GLU A 764 50.36 13.61 -38.72
C GLU A 764 51.82 13.88 -38.38
N GLU A 765 52.15 15.03 -37.82
CA GLU A 765 53.51 15.36 -37.40
C GLU A 765 54.00 14.44 -36.26
N PHE A 766 53.13 14.16 -35.29
CA PHE A 766 53.39 13.19 -34.23
C PHE A 766 53.63 11.79 -34.80
N ALA A 767 52.81 11.35 -35.74
CA ALA A 767 52.94 10.04 -36.36
C ALA A 767 54.22 9.91 -37.21
N LYS A 768 54.68 10.99 -37.87
CA LYS A 768 55.96 11.03 -38.62
C LYS A 768 57.18 10.78 -37.73
N LYS A 769 57.05 10.84 -36.41
CA LYS A 769 58.12 10.47 -35.45
C LYS A 769 58.34 8.96 -35.34
N GLY A 770 57.57 8.13 -36.06
CA GLY A 770 57.76 6.68 -36.10
C GLY A 770 57.29 5.98 -34.83
N ILE A 771 56.27 6.51 -34.15
CA ILE A 771 55.70 5.92 -32.94
C ILE A 771 54.96 4.63 -33.31
N THR A 772 55.36 3.52 -32.68
CA THR A 772 54.74 2.20 -32.83
C THR A 772 54.30 1.63 -31.49
N SER A 773 53.30 0.77 -31.53
CA SER A 773 52.78 0.07 -30.36
C SER A 773 53.86 -0.75 -29.64
N PRO A 774 54.11 -0.55 -28.33
CA PRO A 774 55.05 -1.35 -27.56
C PRO A 774 54.46 -2.69 -27.07
N ILE A 775 53.14 -2.88 -27.19
CA ILE A 775 52.45 -4.09 -26.71
C ILE A 775 52.61 -5.27 -27.68
N LEU A 776 52.69 -6.49 -27.13
CA LEU A 776 52.67 -7.72 -27.93
C LEU A 776 51.27 -7.93 -28.53
N GLN A 777 51.19 -8.18 -29.84
CA GLN A 777 49.93 -8.44 -30.54
C GLN A 777 49.43 -9.88 -30.32
N ASP A 778 49.08 -10.21 -29.08
CA ASP A 778 48.59 -11.53 -28.65
C ASP A 778 47.11 -11.50 -28.24
N ASP A 779 46.53 -12.68 -27.98
CA ASP A 779 45.11 -12.81 -27.63
C ASP A 779 44.77 -12.22 -26.26
N ALA A 780 45.75 -12.11 -25.36
CA ALA A 780 45.56 -11.52 -24.03
C ALA A 780 45.33 -10.01 -24.16
N ASN A 781 46.20 -9.30 -24.87
CA ASN A 781 46.08 -7.88 -25.14
C ASN A 781 44.85 -7.56 -26.02
N PHE A 782 44.50 -8.44 -26.96
CA PHE A 782 43.26 -8.31 -27.74
C PHE A 782 42.02 -8.39 -26.84
N THR A 783 41.97 -9.37 -25.94
CA THR A 783 40.83 -9.56 -25.02
C THR A 783 40.68 -8.41 -24.04
N GLU A 784 41.80 -7.91 -23.50
CA GLU A 784 41.81 -6.76 -22.60
C GLU A 784 41.40 -5.47 -23.33
N GLY A 785 41.92 -5.26 -24.54
CA GLY A 785 41.50 -4.17 -25.43
C GLY A 785 40.00 -4.17 -25.72
N GLY A 786 39.41 -5.34 -25.95
CA GLY A 786 37.96 -5.49 -26.14
C GLY A 786 37.13 -5.13 -24.90
N LYS A 787 37.64 -5.37 -23.69
CA LYS A 787 36.99 -4.92 -22.45
C LYS A 787 37.03 -3.40 -22.35
N LEU A 788 38.20 -2.79 -22.61
CA LEU A 788 38.38 -1.35 -22.59
C LEU A 788 37.50 -0.65 -23.64
N PHE A 789 37.43 -1.18 -24.86
CA PHE A 789 36.56 -0.67 -25.92
C PHE A 789 35.09 -0.72 -25.52
N ASN A 790 34.60 -1.86 -25.03
CA ASN A 790 33.21 -1.99 -24.59
C ASN A 790 32.87 -1.07 -23.42
N LEU A 791 33.85 -0.78 -22.57
CA LEU A 791 33.67 0.03 -21.38
C LEU A 791 33.66 1.53 -21.70
N TYR A 792 34.55 2.00 -22.59
CA TYR A 792 34.80 3.42 -22.82
C TYR A 792 34.39 3.93 -24.20
N CYS A 793 34.45 3.09 -25.24
CA CYS A 793 34.31 3.51 -26.63
C CYS A 793 32.94 3.13 -27.23
N ALA A 794 32.41 1.95 -26.90
CA ALA A 794 31.19 1.39 -27.50
C ALA A 794 29.92 2.22 -27.23
N GLN A 795 29.91 3.04 -26.18
CA GLN A 795 28.80 3.97 -25.90
C GLN A 795 28.57 4.95 -27.05
N CYS A 796 29.64 5.37 -27.72
CA CYS A 796 29.57 6.28 -28.87
C CYS A 796 29.72 5.51 -30.19
N HIS A 797 30.68 4.59 -30.29
CA HIS A 797 31.02 3.94 -31.56
C HIS A 797 30.25 2.65 -31.86
N GLY A 798 29.36 2.19 -30.98
CA GLY A 798 28.67 0.91 -31.12
C GLY A 798 29.56 -0.27 -30.70
N ALA A 799 28.95 -1.39 -30.33
CA ALA A 799 29.71 -2.61 -29.97
C ALA A 799 30.33 -3.31 -31.19
N ASP A 800 29.79 -3.02 -32.36
CA ASP A 800 30.22 -3.45 -33.69
C ASP A 800 31.04 -2.40 -34.44
N GLY A 801 31.27 -1.22 -33.83
CA GLY A 801 32.18 -0.20 -34.33
C GLY A 801 31.59 0.71 -35.42
N GLN A 802 30.27 0.67 -35.65
CA GLN A 802 29.60 1.38 -36.75
C GLN A 802 29.35 2.87 -36.51
N GLY A 803 29.71 3.40 -35.33
CA GLY A 803 29.43 4.79 -34.98
C GLY A 803 28.01 5.03 -34.46
N ASP A 804 27.22 3.98 -34.24
CA ASP A 804 25.78 4.02 -33.90
C ASP A 804 25.49 3.66 -32.43
N GLY A 805 26.45 3.89 -31.53
CA GLY A 805 26.30 3.57 -30.12
C GLY A 805 25.12 4.30 -29.46
N PRO A 806 24.66 3.87 -28.27
CA PRO A 806 23.49 4.48 -27.59
C PRO A 806 23.55 5.99 -27.36
N ALA A 807 24.75 6.59 -27.40
CA ALA A 807 24.95 8.04 -27.32
C ALA A 807 25.05 8.74 -28.69
N ALA A 808 25.23 8.01 -29.80
CA ALA A 808 25.50 8.56 -31.12
C ALA A 808 24.40 9.51 -31.62
N SER A 809 23.13 9.20 -31.35
CA SER A 809 21.99 10.05 -31.72
C SER A 809 21.97 11.44 -31.08
N TYR A 810 22.84 11.68 -30.09
CA TYR A 810 22.99 12.96 -29.38
C TYR A 810 24.37 13.61 -29.64
N ILE A 811 25.17 13.09 -30.57
CA ILE A 811 26.53 13.56 -30.87
C ILE A 811 26.59 14.03 -32.34
N ASN A 812 27.05 15.26 -32.59
CA ASN A 812 27.15 15.83 -33.94
C ASN A 812 28.44 16.68 -34.12
N PRO A 813 29.45 16.28 -34.92
CA PRO A 813 29.38 15.22 -35.93
C PRO A 813 29.30 13.83 -35.31
N GLU A 814 28.69 12.91 -36.06
CA GLU A 814 28.48 11.53 -35.66
C GLU A 814 29.82 10.84 -35.31
N PRO A 815 29.83 9.91 -34.34
CA PRO A 815 31.03 9.13 -34.03
C PRO A 815 31.54 8.37 -35.26
N ALA A 816 32.86 8.31 -35.42
CA ALA A 816 33.48 7.62 -36.55
C ALA A 816 33.06 6.14 -36.64
N ASN A 817 32.78 5.69 -37.86
CA ASN A 817 32.55 4.28 -38.19
C ASN A 817 33.89 3.57 -38.43
N PHE A 818 34.34 2.76 -37.48
CA PHE A 818 35.64 2.06 -37.55
C PHE A 818 35.72 0.98 -38.64
N THR A 819 34.59 0.60 -39.24
CA THR A 819 34.56 -0.34 -40.37
C THR A 819 34.90 0.34 -41.71
N GLU A 820 34.80 1.66 -41.77
CA GLU A 820 35.06 2.47 -42.96
C GLU A 820 36.42 3.21 -42.89
N THR A 821 37.02 3.32 -41.70
CA THR A 821 38.20 4.16 -41.43
C THR A 821 39.55 3.52 -41.78
N SER A 822 39.59 2.36 -42.43
CA SER A 822 40.86 1.64 -42.72
C SER A 822 41.80 2.43 -43.65
N ASN A 823 41.27 3.38 -44.41
CA ASN A 823 42.04 4.27 -45.28
C ASN A 823 42.35 5.65 -44.67
N ASP A 824 41.72 6.01 -43.54
CA ASP A 824 41.82 7.34 -42.94
C ASP A 824 43.04 7.49 -42.00
N PHE A 825 43.58 6.37 -41.51
CA PHE A 825 44.69 6.34 -40.56
C PHE A 825 45.78 5.37 -41.00
N THR A 826 46.75 5.88 -41.77
CA THR A 826 47.82 5.08 -42.38
C THR A 826 49.02 4.84 -41.45
N MET A 827 49.12 5.56 -40.34
CA MET A 827 50.23 5.45 -39.37
C MET A 827 49.71 5.15 -37.95
N GLU A 828 50.35 4.21 -37.23
CA GLU A 828 49.97 3.84 -35.84
C GLU A 828 49.96 5.03 -34.88
N GLY A 829 50.89 5.97 -35.03
CA GLY A 829 50.95 7.18 -34.21
C GLY A 829 49.70 8.08 -34.33
N GLN A 830 48.96 8.04 -35.44
CA GLN A 830 47.72 8.82 -35.61
C GLN A 830 46.59 8.28 -34.73
N TRP A 831 46.46 6.95 -34.67
CA TRP A 831 45.50 6.28 -33.77
C TRP A 831 45.81 6.61 -32.31
N PHE A 832 47.07 6.49 -31.92
CA PHE A 832 47.48 6.76 -30.55
C PHE A 832 47.24 8.22 -30.18
N TRP A 833 47.55 9.16 -31.07
CA TRP A 833 47.27 10.57 -30.85
C TRP A 833 45.78 10.86 -30.67
N LYS A 834 44.92 10.42 -31.60
CA LYS A 834 43.47 10.70 -31.54
C LYS A 834 42.79 10.05 -30.32
N VAL A 835 43.23 8.87 -29.90
CA VAL A 835 42.74 8.28 -28.63
C VAL A 835 43.25 9.07 -27.42
N SER A 836 44.51 9.54 -27.46
CA SER A 836 45.13 10.25 -26.34
C SER A 836 44.55 11.64 -26.13
N GLU A 837 44.47 12.41 -27.19
CA GLU A 837 44.11 13.82 -27.21
C GLU A 837 42.61 14.03 -27.48
N GLY A 838 41.91 12.98 -27.94
CA GLY A 838 40.56 13.09 -28.46
C GLY A 838 40.58 13.59 -29.91
N VAL A 839 39.39 13.90 -30.44
CA VAL A 839 39.24 14.48 -31.78
C VAL A 839 38.64 15.86 -31.67
N GLU A 840 39.31 16.81 -32.32
CA GLU A 840 38.94 18.21 -32.39
C GLU A 840 37.49 18.37 -32.92
N THR A 841 36.70 19.29 -32.37
CA THR A 841 35.29 19.53 -32.73
C THR A 841 34.30 18.36 -32.46
N THR A 842 34.74 17.26 -31.81
CA THR A 842 33.88 16.13 -31.46
C THR A 842 33.66 15.97 -29.94
N ASN A 843 32.69 15.13 -29.56
CA ASN A 843 32.50 14.71 -28.16
C ASN A 843 33.54 13.66 -27.72
N MET A 844 34.50 13.28 -28.58
CA MET A 844 35.54 12.32 -28.20
C MET A 844 36.43 12.93 -27.12
N PRO A 845 36.47 12.34 -25.91
CA PRO A 845 37.29 12.87 -24.82
C PRO A 845 38.76 12.47 -25.00
N PRO A 846 39.70 13.27 -24.45
CA PRO A 846 41.08 12.87 -24.32
C PRO A 846 41.22 11.70 -23.33
N TRP A 847 41.45 10.48 -23.82
CA TRP A 847 41.50 9.29 -22.96
C TRP A 847 42.78 9.21 -22.13
N LYS A 848 43.79 10.06 -22.39
CA LYS A 848 45.03 10.12 -21.60
C LYS A 848 44.84 10.40 -20.11
N TYR A 849 43.69 10.97 -19.74
CA TYR A 849 43.36 11.29 -18.36
C TYR A 849 42.66 10.14 -17.61
N VAL A 850 42.25 9.09 -18.33
CA VAL A 850 41.51 7.95 -17.77
C VAL A 850 42.26 6.64 -17.99
N LEU A 851 42.96 6.51 -19.12
CA LEU A 851 43.65 5.30 -19.55
C LEU A 851 45.16 5.54 -19.62
N SER A 852 45.93 4.54 -19.17
CA SER A 852 47.37 4.47 -19.38
C SER A 852 47.75 4.32 -20.86
N ASP A 853 49.02 4.51 -21.20
CA ASP A 853 49.54 4.32 -22.56
C ASP A 853 49.28 2.89 -23.04
N ASP A 854 49.58 1.89 -22.21
CA ASP A 854 49.36 0.47 -22.52
C ASP A 854 47.87 0.16 -22.76
N GLU A 855 46.96 0.68 -21.93
CA GLU A 855 45.52 0.48 -22.09
C GLU A 855 45.00 1.11 -23.40
N ARG A 856 45.49 2.30 -23.76
CA ARG A 856 45.15 2.94 -25.04
C ARG A 856 45.66 2.12 -26.21
N TRP A 857 46.90 1.63 -26.16
CA TRP A 857 47.45 0.74 -27.18
C TRP A 857 46.66 -0.57 -27.30
N LYS A 858 46.22 -1.18 -26.19
CA LYS A 858 45.37 -2.38 -26.21
C LYS A 858 44.01 -2.10 -26.84
N ALA A 859 43.37 -0.97 -26.50
CA ALA A 859 42.09 -0.56 -27.11
C ALA A 859 42.24 -0.32 -28.62
N ILE A 860 43.33 0.35 -29.05
CA ILE A 860 43.66 0.55 -30.47
C ILE A 860 43.88 -0.78 -31.19
N TYR A 861 44.66 -1.69 -30.58
CA TYR A 861 44.90 -3.03 -31.15
C TYR A 861 43.59 -3.81 -31.35
N TYR A 862 42.66 -3.74 -30.39
CA TYR A 862 41.33 -4.33 -30.55
C TYR A 862 40.56 -3.69 -31.72
N ILE A 863 40.54 -2.36 -31.82
CA ILE A 863 39.83 -1.64 -32.91
C ILE A 863 40.39 -2.07 -34.27
N GLN A 864 41.72 -2.00 -34.43
CA GLN A 864 42.39 -2.31 -35.69
C GLN A 864 42.19 -3.77 -36.12
N LYS A 865 42.29 -4.71 -35.18
CA LYS A 865 42.13 -6.16 -35.46
C LYS A 865 40.67 -6.58 -35.64
N ASN A 866 39.73 -5.96 -34.94
CA ASN A 866 38.31 -6.39 -34.92
C ASN A 866 37.41 -5.66 -35.93
N PHE A 867 37.72 -4.41 -36.30
CA PHE A 867 36.88 -3.59 -37.19
C PHE A 867 37.58 -3.15 -38.48
N SER A 868 38.88 -2.86 -38.43
CA SER A 868 39.60 -2.22 -39.54
C SER A 868 40.43 -3.18 -40.43
N ALA A 869 40.32 -4.50 -40.23
CA ALA A 869 41.00 -5.50 -41.07
C ALA A 869 40.18 -5.82 -42.34
N PRO A 870 40.78 -5.82 -43.55
CA PRO A 870 40.07 -6.14 -44.79
C PRO A 870 39.49 -7.56 -44.75
N GLY A 871 38.17 -7.69 -44.84
CA GLY A 871 37.46 -8.98 -44.95
C GLY A 871 36.84 -9.55 -43.67
N VAL A 872 36.91 -8.87 -42.52
CA VAL A 872 36.28 -9.35 -41.26
C VAL A 872 34.75 -9.13 -41.24
N PHE A 873 34.22 -8.26 -42.12
CA PHE A 873 32.80 -7.94 -42.20
C PHE A 873 31.92 -9.15 -42.61
N ASP A 874 32.37 -9.97 -43.57
CA ASP A 874 31.55 -11.07 -44.11
C ASP A 874 31.50 -12.33 -43.23
N ALA A 875 32.46 -12.50 -42.31
CA ALA A 875 32.62 -13.75 -41.56
C ALA A 875 31.74 -13.84 -40.29
N LYS A 876 31.31 -12.71 -39.71
CA LYS A 876 30.71 -12.69 -38.37
C LYS A 876 29.17 -12.69 -38.34
N TRP A 877 28.50 -12.54 -39.49
CA TRP A 877 27.03 -12.41 -39.56
C TRP A 877 26.32 -13.37 -40.55
N ARG A 878 26.89 -14.55 -40.78
CA ARG A 878 26.21 -15.67 -41.47
C ARG A 878 26.25 -17.02 -40.73
N SER A 879 26.34 -17.03 -39.40
CA SER A 879 26.13 -18.25 -38.59
C SER A 879 25.05 -18.06 -37.54
#